data_AF-A0A9Q8T2G0-F1
#
_entry.id   AF-A0A9Q8T2G0-F1
#
_cell.length_a   1.000
_cell.length_b   1.000
_cell.length_c   1.000
_cell.angle_alpha   90.00
_cell.angle_beta   90.00
_cell.angle_gamma   90.00
#
_symmetry.space_group_name_H-M   'P 1'
#
loop_
_entity.id
_entity.type
_entity.pdbx_description
1 polymer ?
#
loop_
_entity_poly.entity_id
_entity_poly.type
_entity_poly.pdbx_seq_one_letter_code
_entity_poly.pdbx_strand_id
1 'polypeptide(L)'
;MRPLTLLTTALAGLLAPSLTSAASLQQVTSFGANPSGAKMYIYVPDKLAASPPIIVAIHYCSGTASAYYSNTPYKGYADTYGLIVIYPESPYSGTCWDVSSTASLTHDGGGNSNAIANMVTYTLDKYAGDKSKVFVTGTSSGAMMTNVMAATYPELFAAGIAYSGVPAGCFYTGTVNGWNSTCSQGQSIASQQAWAQTALNMYPGYSGSRPRMQIYHGSADTTLYPQNWNETIKQWTGVFGYSLTPQQTLPGTPSEQYTKYVYGPNLEGIYGTGVGHSVPVMGAEDLKWFGITVRRLHAAGNDDADLGGTTGDVDGERAADRRVHGCEVGPMRRERVERVYRLREPVYLPGREPVFSINEITQVMADEKEIEPKVTSTSKGKTVSEKNADVTLRLLEQHGDEFGPLTPEMEKKIRRKLYLRVMTLLSAINIMLFVDKSTLGYAAILGLFEETGIRQAQYNNLNTMFYVGYLAFQWPGHILMQKLPFSKYVAITIFIWSVLIFLHCTATSYAGLIVLRLLLGAAEATIVPAMEITIGMFFNRREQSYLQPVLWITCQAAPLVTGFLSYGLLYAEGPVLPWKLLHIVTGGLTLFLAAWVWFEYPSNPAEARFLTLEEKIHVIRRVHAAQQSSIEQKRFKREQVVETLRDPVSWLFALQSFTLMYSNNLNYGQKNLITTSIGIKPLGSTLVAAAGGAFGILCCVVATLALRRWPSNLALHGTLWCMPAVAGGVAMVTVPWDRKIGLLACLILAAATYGVTYIIALGWTTSTAAGYTKKLTRNVMFMLGYSVGNLVSPQIWVPANAPRFYGAWASMISVSWIGTPVILWIIRFILVRRNKERLEYIAGLSEDERDGWVEQVDEGGETIRVKVDLAVLDLTDLQNKQFLYPI
;
A
#
# COMPACT_ATOMS: atom_id res chain seq x y z
N MET A 1 54.09 -10.24 9.90
CA MET A 1 53.85 -11.48 9.12
C MET A 1 52.63 -12.18 9.70
N ARG A 2 51.81 -12.79 8.83
CA ARG A 2 50.44 -13.33 9.05
C ARG A 2 50.37 -14.26 10.27
N PRO A 3 49.35 -14.14 11.15
CA PRO A 3 48.00 -14.63 10.83
C PRO A 3 46.89 -13.80 11.52
N LEU A 4 46.43 -12.70 10.91
CA LEU A 4 45.19 -12.02 11.34
C LEU A 4 44.22 -11.74 10.19
N THR A 5 44.56 -12.22 8.99
CA THR A 5 43.82 -11.98 7.74
C THR A 5 42.87 -13.12 7.38
N LEU A 6 42.83 -14.21 8.16
CA LEU A 6 41.97 -15.37 7.93
C LEU A 6 40.70 -15.39 8.77
N LEU A 7 40.61 -14.60 9.85
CA LEU A 7 39.40 -14.50 10.67
C LEU A 7 38.41 -13.43 10.18
N THR A 8 38.88 -12.42 9.44
CA THR A 8 38.02 -11.36 8.88
C THR A 8 37.32 -11.78 7.59
N THR A 9 37.83 -12.78 6.88
CA THR A 9 37.12 -13.40 5.73
C THR A 9 36.17 -14.52 6.14
N ALA A 10 36.35 -15.14 7.31
CA ALA A 10 35.45 -16.19 7.80
C ALA A 10 34.15 -15.64 8.43
N LEU A 11 34.19 -14.47 9.08
CA LEU A 11 32.97 -13.86 9.66
C LEU A 11 32.14 -13.03 8.66
N ALA A 12 32.74 -12.58 7.55
CA ALA A 12 31.99 -11.98 6.44
C ALA A 12 31.28 -13.03 5.56
N GLY A 13 31.64 -14.31 5.69
CA GLY A 13 31.05 -15.43 4.94
C GLY A 13 29.91 -16.16 5.64
N LEU A 14 29.58 -15.83 6.89
CA LEU A 14 28.61 -16.58 7.72
C LEU A 14 27.36 -15.79 8.15
N LEU A 15 27.16 -14.56 7.63
CA LEU A 15 25.92 -13.79 7.80
C LEU A 15 25.45 -13.10 6.51
N ALA A 16 25.77 -13.67 5.34
CA ALA A 16 24.81 -13.60 4.26
C ALA A 16 23.79 -14.72 4.56
N PRO A 17 22.59 -14.43 5.12
CA PRO A 17 21.48 -15.29 4.72
C PRO A 17 21.55 -15.24 3.20
N SER A 18 21.79 -16.37 2.56
CA SER A 18 21.54 -16.55 1.14
C SER A 18 20.23 -15.83 0.87
N LEU A 19 20.32 -14.69 0.17
CA LEU A 19 19.20 -13.81 -0.13
C LEU A 19 18.27 -14.62 -1.03
N THR A 20 17.46 -15.49 -0.45
CA THR A 20 16.30 -16.04 -1.09
C THR A 20 15.35 -14.85 -1.22
N SER A 21 15.43 -14.19 -2.37
CA SER A 21 14.42 -13.22 -2.79
C SER A 21 13.07 -13.88 -2.61
N ALA A 22 12.20 -13.30 -1.77
CA ALA A 22 10.84 -13.80 -1.65
C ALA A 22 10.22 -13.96 -3.04
N ALA A 23 9.54 -15.10 -3.24
CA ALA A 23 8.81 -15.43 -4.44
C ALA A 23 7.98 -14.23 -4.91
N SER A 24 8.21 -13.82 -6.14
CA SER A 24 7.56 -12.67 -6.78
C SER A 24 7.19 -13.04 -8.21
N LEU A 25 6.21 -12.33 -8.78
CA LEU A 25 5.82 -12.54 -10.17
C LEU A 25 7.00 -12.19 -11.09
N GLN A 26 7.45 -13.15 -11.88
CA GLN A 26 8.59 -13.00 -12.79
C GLN A 26 8.13 -13.12 -14.23
N GLN A 27 8.67 -12.27 -15.10
CA GLN A 27 8.48 -12.44 -16.54
C GLN A 27 9.45 -13.50 -17.07
N VAL A 28 8.93 -14.46 -17.83
CA VAL A 28 9.73 -15.43 -18.57
C VAL A 28 9.72 -15.03 -20.04
N THR A 29 10.90 -14.74 -20.59
CA THR A 29 11.04 -14.25 -21.98
C THR A 29 11.31 -15.36 -23.00
N SER A 30 11.69 -16.56 -22.54
CA SER A 30 11.97 -17.71 -23.39
C SER A 30 11.27 -18.96 -22.83
N PHE A 31 10.19 -19.38 -23.50
CA PHE A 31 9.34 -20.50 -23.10
C PHE A 31 8.87 -21.35 -24.30
N GLY A 32 9.61 -21.31 -25.41
CA GLY A 32 9.27 -22.02 -26.66
C GLY A 32 8.78 -21.07 -27.77
N ALA A 33 8.19 -21.65 -28.81
CA ALA A 33 7.66 -20.89 -29.94
C ALA A 33 6.52 -19.95 -29.49
N ASN A 34 6.60 -18.68 -29.88
CA ASN A 34 5.57 -17.71 -29.52
C ASN A 34 5.28 -16.74 -30.68
N PRO A 35 4.70 -17.23 -31.80
CA PRO A 35 4.40 -16.38 -32.96
C PRO A 35 3.38 -15.29 -32.63
N SER A 36 2.48 -15.54 -31.68
CA SER A 36 1.46 -14.55 -31.26
C SER A 36 2.02 -13.38 -30.45
N GLY A 37 3.21 -13.53 -29.85
CA GLY A 37 3.85 -12.49 -29.04
C GLY A 37 3.32 -12.36 -27.60
N ALA A 38 2.48 -13.30 -27.12
CA ALA A 38 1.96 -13.28 -25.76
C ALA A 38 3.09 -13.34 -24.72
N LYS A 39 2.95 -12.67 -23.58
CA LYS A 39 4.00 -12.65 -22.56
C LYS A 39 3.69 -13.66 -21.46
N MET A 40 4.71 -14.35 -20.96
CA MET A 40 4.58 -15.24 -19.83
C MET A 40 5.04 -14.54 -18.55
N TYR A 41 4.15 -14.47 -17.57
CA TYR A 41 4.55 -14.21 -16.19
C TYR A 41 4.27 -15.44 -15.34
N ILE A 42 5.11 -15.70 -14.35
CA ILE A 42 5.02 -16.89 -13.51
C ILE A 42 5.24 -16.52 -12.05
N TYR A 43 4.46 -17.13 -11.18
CA TYR A 43 4.65 -17.10 -9.75
C TYR A 43 5.04 -18.50 -9.26
N VAL A 44 6.25 -18.61 -8.74
CA VAL A 44 6.78 -19.84 -8.14
C VAL A 44 7.01 -19.56 -6.66
N PRO A 45 6.28 -20.21 -5.73
CA PRO A 45 6.37 -19.94 -4.29
C PRO A 45 7.73 -20.38 -3.73
N ASP A 46 8.15 -19.78 -2.61
CA ASP A 46 9.41 -20.13 -1.94
C ASP A 46 9.41 -21.60 -1.44
N LYS A 47 8.22 -22.11 -1.10
CA LYS A 47 7.98 -23.50 -0.70
C LYS A 47 7.28 -24.23 -1.84
N LEU A 48 8.04 -24.68 -2.82
CA LEU A 48 7.52 -25.44 -3.95
C LEU A 48 7.33 -26.91 -3.58
N ALA A 49 6.20 -27.51 -3.98
CA ALA A 49 5.99 -28.95 -3.83
C ALA A 49 6.95 -29.73 -4.76
N ALA A 50 7.29 -30.98 -4.39
CA ALA A 50 8.25 -31.79 -5.15
C ALA A 50 7.78 -32.11 -6.58
N SER A 51 6.46 -32.26 -6.78
CA SER A 51 5.82 -32.31 -8.09
C SER A 51 4.64 -31.33 -8.04
N PRO A 52 4.88 -30.05 -8.37
CA PRO A 52 3.91 -28.99 -8.09
C PRO A 52 2.75 -29.01 -9.09
N PRO A 53 1.49 -28.84 -8.62
CA PRO A 53 0.38 -28.50 -9.51
C PRO A 53 0.64 -27.17 -10.22
N ILE A 54 0.04 -26.99 -11.41
CA ILE A 54 0.14 -25.76 -12.19
C ILE A 54 -1.25 -25.20 -12.45
N ILE A 55 -1.44 -23.91 -12.19
CA ILE A 55 -2.66 -23.18 -12.55
C ILE A 55 -2.30 -22.12 -13.60
N VAL A 56 -2.99 -22.11 -14.73
CA VAL A 56 -2.93 -21.04 -15.73
C VAL A 56 -4.08 -20.08 -15.46
N ALA A 57 -3.78 -18.87 -15.00
CA ALA A 57 -4.76 -17.86 -14.58
C ALA A 57 -4.81 -16.71 -15.60
N ILE A 58 -5.80 -16.76 -16.50
CA ILE A 58 -5.91 -15.92 -17.70
C ILE A 58 -6.79 -14.69 -17.43
N HIS A 59 -6.22 -13.50 -17.63
CA HIS A 59 -6.88 -12.23 -17.34
C HIS A 59 -7.98 -11.84 -18.35
N TYR A 60 -8.84 -10.90 -17.94
CA TYR A 60 -9.91 -10.29 -18.74
C TYR A 60 -9.37 -9.20 -19.70
N CYS A 61 -10.18 -8.75 -20.67
CA CYS A 61 -9.85 -7.59 -21.52
C CYS A 61 -9.52 -6.34 -20.68
N SER A 62 -8.57 -5.51 -21.11
CA SER A 62 -7.98 -4.36 -20.37
C SER A 62 -7.22 -4.73 -19.09
N GLY A 63 -7.20 -6.01 -18.72
CA GLY A 63 -6.40 -6.57 -17.64
C GLY A 63 -4.93 -6.76 -18.05
N THR A 64 -4.10 -7.07 -17.05
CA THR A 64 -2.68 -7.45 -17.22
C THR A 64 -2.38 -8.65 -16.34
N ALA A 65 -1.26 -9.35 -16.61
CA ALA A 65 -0.82 -10.45 -15.74
C ALA A 65 -0.64 -9.97 -14.28
N SER A 66 -0.07 -8.78 -14.08
CA SER A 66 0.12 -8.20 -12.74
C SER A 66 -1.19 -7.85 -12.04
N ALA A 67 -2.20 -7.36 -12.78
CA ALA A 67 -3.51 -7.06 -12.21
C ALA A 67 -4.23 -8.35 -11.77
N TYR A 68 -4.23 -9.37 -12.62
CA TYR A 68 -4.87 -10.65 -12.31
C TYR A 68 -4.15 -11.38 -11.16
N TYR A 69 -2.81 -11.32 -11.13
CA TYR A 69 -1.99 -11.77 -10.00
C TYR A 69 -2.36 -11.09 -8.67
N SER A 70 -2.65 -9.78 -8.70
CA SER A 70 -2.95 -9.01 -7.48
C SER A 70 -4.39 -9.16 -7.01
N ASN A 71 -5.32 -9.40 -7.94
CA ASN A 71 -6.76 -9.38 -7.68
C ASN A 71 -7.38 -10.78 -7.59
N THR A 72 -6.61 -11.85 -7.80
CA THR A 72 -7.07 -13.24 -7.64
C THR A 72 -6.36 -13.94 -6.48
N PRO A 73 -7.02 -14.91 -5.82
CA PRO A 73 -6.46 -15.56 -4.63
C PRO A 73 -5.37 -16.59 -4.94
N TYR A 74 -5.08 -16.89 -6.21
CA TYR A 74 -4.20 -18.00 -6.61
C TYR A 74 -2.77 -17.87 -6.10
N LYS A 75 -2.23 -16.66 -5.91
CA LYS A 75 -0.92 -16.46 -5.25
C LYS A 75 -0.93 -17.01 -3.82
N GLY A 76 -1.96 -16.71 -3.04
CA GLY A 76 -2.06 -17.19 -1.65
C GLY A 76 -2.12 -18.72 -1.59
N TYR A 77 -2.77 -19.34 -2.59
CA TYR A 77 -2.80 -20.79 -2.71
C TYR A 77 -1.49 -21.39 -3.23
N ALA A 78 -0.77 -20.70 -4.11
CA ALA A 78 0.60 -21.04 -4.48
C ALA A 78 1.50 -21.14 -3.25
N ASP A 79 1.47 -20.12 -2.40
CA ASP A 79 2.25 -20.08 -1.15
C ASP A 79 1.83 -21.19 -0.16
N THR A 80 0.55 -21.53 -0.13
CA THR A 80 -0.01 -22.50 0.84
C THR A 80 0.22 -23.96 0.41
N TYR A 81 0.05 -24.26 -0.87
CA TYR A 81 0.05 -25.63 -1.40
C TYR A 81 1.30 -25.97 -2.20
N GLY A 82 2.23 -25.02 -2.37
CA GLY A 82 3.42 -25.20 -3.17
C GLY A 82 3.12 -25.45 -4.65
N LEU A 83 2.05 -24.85 -5.17
CA LEU A 83 1.68 -24.90 -6.59
C LEU A 83 2.27 -23.70 -7.36
N ILE A 84 2.37 -23.82 -8.68
CA ILE A 84 2.85 -22.77 -9.58
C ILE A 84 1.66 -22.10 -10.25
N VAL A 85 1.70 -20.78 -10.42
CA VAL A 85 0.68 -20.05 -11.18
C VAL A 85 1.32 -19.34 -12.36
N ILE A 86 0.85 -19.64 -13.56
CA ILE A 86 1.19 -18.94 -14.81
C ILE A 86 0.14 -17.86 -15.03
N TYR A 87 0.59 -16.62 -15.18
CA TYR A 87 -0.22 -15.45 -15.52
C TYR A 87 0.18 -14.99 -16.92
N PRO A 88 -0.42 -15.55 -17.99
CA PRO A 88 -0.13 -15.11 -19.33
C PRO A 88 -0.68 -13.69 -19.55
N GLU A 89 -0.06 -12.90 -20.42
CA GLU A 89 -0.51 -11.55 -20.79
C GLU A 89 -0.68 -11.41 -22.30
N SER A 90 -1.86 -10.94 -22.72
CA SER A 90 -2.19 -10.73 -24.13
C SER A 90 -1.31 -9.62 -24.74
N PRO A 91 -0.83 -9.81 -25.99
CA PRO A 91 0.00 -8.83 -26.67
C PRO A 91 -0.79 -7.73 -27.40
N TYR A 92 -2.13 -7.83 -27.46
CA TYR A 92 -2.95 -6.96 -28.29
C TYR A 92 -3.41 -5.68 -27.57
N SER A 93 -3.80 -4.68 -28.36
CA SER A 93 -4.41 -3.45 -27.84
C SER A 93 -5.71 -3.78 -27.09
N GLY A 94 -5.92 -3.16 -25.94
CA GLY A 94 -7.00 -3.50 -25.02
C GLY A 94 -6.85 -4.87 -24.34
N THR A 95 -5.70 -5.54 -24.52
CA THR A 95 -5.30 -6.80 -23.86
C THR A 95 -6.35 -7.91 -23.86
N CYS A 96 -7.27 -7.92 -24.82
CA CYS A 96 -8.16 -9.05 -25.06
C CYS A 96 -7.36 -10.23 -25.67
N TRP A 97 -7.76 -11.45 -25.38
CA TRP A 97 -7.19 -12.66 -25.95
C TRP A 97 -7.77 -12.92 -27.34
N ASP A 98 -6.91 -13.35 -28.27
CA ASP A 98 -7.37 -13.81 -29.57
C ASP A 98 -8.05 -15.17 -29.45
N VAL A 99 -9.38 -15.15 -29.48
CA VAL A 99 -10.26 -16.34 -29.47
C VAL A 99 -11.08 -16.45 -30.77
N SER A 100 -10.67 -15.72 -31.81
CA SER A 100 -11.45 -15.50 -33.02
C SER A 100 -10.72 -15.85 -34.31
N SER A 101 -9.39 -15.96 -34.29
CA SER A 101 -8.60 -16.43 -35.43
C SER A 101 -8.51 -17.95 -35.52
N THR A 102 -8.31 -18.47 -36.74
CA THR A 102 -8.01 -19.89 -36.97
C THR A 102 -6.73 -20.33 -36.24
N ALA A 103 -5.74 -19.45 -36.12
CA ALA A 103 -4.46 -19.74 -35.46
C ALA A 103 -4.63 -20.04 -33.97
N SER A 104 -5.54 -19.34 -33.28
CA SER A 104 -5.82 -19.59 -31.85
C SER A 104 -6.85 -20.71 -31.63
N LEU A 105 -7.65 -21.08 -32.64
CA LEU A 105 -8.66 -22.14 -32.57
C LEU A 105 -8.19 -23.49 -33.14
N THR A 106 -6.89 -23.64 -33.43
CA THR A 106 -6.32 -24.89 -33.95
C THR A 106 -5.16 -25.33 -33.06
N HIS A 107 -5.11 -26.61 -32.69
CA HIS A 107 -3.94 -27.22 -32.03
C HIS A 107 -2.68 -26.96 -32.86
N ASP A 108 -1.62 -26.45 -32.22
CA ASP A 108 -0.39 -25.98 -32.84
C ASP A 108 -0.57 -24.93 -33.97
N GLY A 109 -1.67 -24.18 -33.96
CA GLY A 109 -1.98 -23.16 -34.97
C GLY A 109 -1.18 -21.87 -34.87
N GLY A 110 -0.28 -21.72 -33.89
CA GLY A 110 0.59 -20.53 -33.71
C GLY A 110 -0.06 -19.31 -33.05
N GLY A 111 -1.33 -19.39 -32.64
CA GLY A 111 -2.07 -18.32 -31.96
C GLY A 111 -1.77 -18.18 -30.46
N ASN A 112 -2.61 -17.44 -29.74
CA ASN A 112 -2.47 -17.24 -28.29
C ASN A 112 -2.60 -18.56 -27.51
N SER A 113 -3.47 -19.47 -27.95
CA SER A 113 -3.64 -20.78 -27.32
C SER A 113 -2.36 -21.61 -27.36
N ASN A 114 -1.66 -21.60 -28.51
CA ASN A 114 -0.36 -22.28 -28.66
C ASN A 114 0.71 -21.66 -27.78
N ALA A 115 0.76 -20.32 -27.67
CA ALA A 115 1.70 -19.65 -26.77
C ALA A 115 1.45 -20.05 -25.31
N ILE A 116 0.20 -20.09 -24.85
CA ILE A 116 -0.15 -20.52 -23.48
C ILE A 116 0.21 -22.00 -23.26
N ALA A 117 -0.04 -22.88 -24.22
CA ALA A 117 0.36 -24.29 -24.16
C ALA A 117 1.89 -24.45 -24.00
N ASN A 118 2.66 -23.62 -24.72
CA ASN A 118 4.12 -23.60 -24.59
C ASN A 118 4.57 -23.09 -23.21
N MET A 119 3.88 -22.11 -22.61
CA MET A 119 4.14 -21.68 -21.23
C MET A 119 3.93 -22.81 -20.22
N VAL A 120 2.89 -23.62 -20.41
CA VAL A 120 2.62 -24.80 -19.57
C VAL A 120 3.72 -25.85 -19.72
N THR A 121 4.06 -26.21 -20.96
CA THR A 121 5.11 -27.20 -21.27
C THR A 121 6.46 -26.77 -20.68
N TYR A 122 6.84 -25.51 -20.89
CA TYR A 122 8.03 -24.93 -20.27
C TYR A 122 8.01 -25.05 -18.74
N THR A 123 6.87 -24.79 -18.11
CA THR A 123 6.75 -24.82 -16.65
C THR A 123 6.83 -26.25 -16.11
N LEU A 124 6.19 -27.21 -16.79
CA LEU A 124 6.29 -28.63 -16.47
C LEU A 124 7.74 -29.12 -16.51
N ASP A 125 8.45 -28.80 -17.60
CA ASP A 125 9.83 -29.25 -17.81
C ASP A 125 10.80 -28.56 -16.84
N LYS A 126 10.66 -27.25 -16.63
CA LYS A 126 11.57 -26.48 -15.79
C LYS A 126 11.43 -26.79 -14.30
N TYR A 127 10.22 -27.06 -13.82
CA TYR A 127 9.93 -27.19 -12.40
C TYR A 127 9.47 -28.59 -11.98
N ALA A 128 9.63 -29.59 -12.85
CA ALA A 128 9.17 -30.97 -12.62
C ALA A 128 7.68 -31.03 -12.20
N GLY A 129 6.86 -30.19 -12.85
CA GLY A 129 5.43 -30.04 -12.55
C GLY A 129 4.66 -31.36 -12.72
N ASP A 130 3.61 -31.54 -11.93
CA ASP A 130 2.76 -32.72 -12.01
C ASP A 130 1.86 -32.63 -13.26
N LYS A 131 2.18 -33.40 -14.30
CA LYS A 131 1.43 -33.44 -15.56
C LYS A 131 -0.04 -33.83 -15.38
N SER A 132 -0.39 -34.52 -14.28
CA SER A 132 -1.77 -34.89 -13.97
C SER A 132 -2.55 -33.77 -13.24
N LYS A 133 -1.87 -32.69 -12.82
CA LYS A 133 -2.44 -31.58 -12.02
C LYS A 133 -2.14 -30.22 -12.64
N VAL A 134 -2.49 -30.09 -13.91
CA VAL A 134 -2.44 -28.81 -14.63
C VAL A 134 -3.85 -28.33 -14.88
N PHE A 135 -4.11 -27.07 -14.55
CA PHE A 135 -5.44 -26.48 -14.55
C PHE A 135 -5.45 -25.14 -15.28
N VAL A 136 -6.59 -24.78 -15.88
CA VAL A 136 -6.76 -23.50 -16.58
C VAL A 136 -7.99 -22.76 -16.08
N THR A 137 -7.87 -21.46 -15.87
CA THR A 137 -8.98 -20.62 -15.43
C THR A 137 -8.84 -19.21 -15.96
N GLY A 138 -9.96 -18.53 -16.17
CA GLY A 138 -9.94 -17.13 -16.54
C GLY A 138 -11.29 -16.45 -16.42
N THR A 139 -11.29 -15.13 -16.60
CA THR A 139 -12.47 -14.26 -16.49
C THR A 139 -12.70 -13.50 -17.81
N SER A 140 -13.96 -13.35 -18.25
CA SER A 140 -14.33 -12.61 -19.47
C SER A 140 -13.59 -13.17 -20.70
N SER A 141 -12.82 -12.36 -21.43
CA SER A 141 -11.95 -12.84 -22.53
C SER A 141 -11.00 -13.97 -22.10
N GLY A 142 -10.53 -13.99 -20.85
CA GLY A 142 -9.75 -15.10 -20.31
C GLY A 142 -10.57 -16.38 -20.08
N ALA A 143 -11.88 -16.26 -19.79
CA ALA A 143 -12.80 -17.39 -19.71
C ALA A 143 -13.10 -17.96 -21.10
N MET A 144 -13.22 -17.11 -22.13
CA MET A 144 -13.29 -17.55 -23.51
C MET A 144 -12.03 -18.34 -23.90
N MET A 145 -10.85 -17.80 -23.57
CA MET A 145 -9.58 -18.49 -23.82
C MET A 145 -9.48 -19.80 -23.02
N THR A 146 -10.01 -19.87 -21.80
CA THR A 146 -10.08 -21.12 -21.02
C THR A 146 -10.84 -22.22 -21.77
N ASN A 147 -11.99 -21.90 -22.36
CA ASN A 147 -12.73 -22.85 -23.22
C ASN A 147 -11.93 -23.23 -24.47
N VAL A 148 -11.24 -22.27 -25.10
CA VAL A 148 -10.35 -22.54 -26.24
C VAL A 148 -9.20 -23.47 -25.85
N MET A 149 -8.54 -23.26 -24.71
CA MET A 149 -7.46 -24.13 -24.22
C MET A 149 -7.96 -25.56 -23.98
N ALA A 150 -9.14 -25.72 -23.39
CA ALA A 150 -9.74 -27.02 -23.16
C ALA A 150 -10.15 -27.76 -24.46
N ALA A 151 -10.41 -27.02 -25.54
CA ALA A 151 -10.72 -27.56 -26.86
C ALA A 151 -9.45 -27.91 -27.68
N THR A 152 -8.46 -27.00 -27.67
CA THR A 152 -7.23 -27.08 -28.47
C THR A 152 -6.13 -27.93 -27.83
N TYR A 153 -5.92 -27.85 -26.52
CA TYR A 153 -4.87 -28.60 -25.78
C TYR A 153 -5.45 -29.43 -24.62
N PRO A 154 -6.46 -30.28 -24.87
CA PRO A 154 -7.11 -31.09 -23.83
C PRO A 154 -6.17 -32.02 -23.07
N GLU A 155 -5.09 -32.47 -23.71
CA GLU A 155 -4.07 -33.35 -23.11
C GLU A 155 -3.23 -32.67 -22.03
N LEU A 156 -3.19 -31.32 -22.02
CA LEU A 156 -2.42 -30.56 -21.05
C LEU A 156 -3.18 -30.29 -19.76
N PHE A 157 -4.50 -30.35 -19.74
CA PHE A 157 -5.30 -29.88 -18.60
C PHE A 157 -6.16 -30.99 -18.00
N ALA A 158 -6.12 -31.11 -16.67
CA ALA A 158 -7.01 -31.99 -15.93
C ALA A 158 -8.38 -31.36 -15.69
N ALA A 159 -8.44 -30.03 -15.48
CA ALA A 159 -9.68 -29.29 -15.26
C ALA A 159 -9.58 -27.82 -15.70
N GLY A 160 -10.73 -27.25 -16.07
CA GLY A 160 -10.90 -25.85 -16.44
C GLY A 160 -12.05 -25.14 -15.72
N ILE A 161 -11.90 -23.84 -15.44
CA ILE A 161 -12.95 -22.99 -14.85
C ILE A 161 -13.10 -21.68 -15.62
N ALA A 162 -14.26 -21.46 -16.21
CA ALA A 162 -14.56 -20.28 -17.02
C ALA A 162 -15.53 -19.34 -16.29
N TYR A 163 -15.10 -18.10 -16.01
CA TYR A 163 -15.91 -17.05 -15.39
C TYR A 163 -16.41 -16.03 -16.41
N SER A 164 -17.70 -16.03 -16.72
CA SER A 164 -18.35 -15.12 -17.67
C SER A 164 -17.72 -15.22 -19.06
N GLY A 165 -17.88 -16.38 -19.71
CA GLY A 165 -17.27 -16.68 -21.00
C GLY A 165 -18.29 -17.02 -22.09
N VAL A 166 -17.79 -17.56 -23.19
CA VAL A 166 -18.58 -18.08 -24.31
C VAL A 166 -18.03 -19.44 -24.76
N PRO A 167 -18.77 -20.23 -25.55
CA PRO A 167 -18.26 -21.48 -26.10
C PRO A 167 -17.01 -21.26 -26.95
N ALA A 168 -16.09 -22.23 -26.94
CA ALA A 168 -14.95 -22.22 -27.84
C ALA A 168 -15.44 -22.16 -29.30
N GLY A 169 -14.90 -21.21 -30.08
CA GLY A 169 -15.25 -21.00 -31.48
C GLY A 169 -16.46 -20.09 -31.71
N CYS A 170 -17.19 -19.71 -30.68
CA CYS A 170 -18.33 -18.78 -30.81
C CYS A 170 -17.89 -17.39 -31.31
N PHE A 171 -16.73 -16.90 -30.85
CA PHE A 171 -16.18 -15.61 -31.27
C PHE A 171 -15.48 -15.62 -32.63
N TYR A 172 -15.54 -16.71 -33.40
CA TYR A 172 -14.80 -16.81 -34.67
C TYR A 172 -15.14 -15.66 -35.64
N THR A 173 -14.09 -15.04 -36.17
CA THR A 173 -14.17 -14.02 -37.24
C THR A 173 -13.17 -14.29 -38.37
N GLY A 174 -12.26 -15.26 -38.20
CA GLY A 174 -11.14 -15.51 -39.12
C GLY A 174 -9.99 -14.50 -38.97
N THR A 175 -10.10 -13.52 -38.08
CA THR A 175 -9.10 -12.47 -37.85
C THR A 175 -8.59 -12.50 -36.41
N VAL A 176 -7.34 -12.08 -36.20
CA VAL A 176 -6.71 -12.03 -34.88
C VAL A 176 -7.39 -10.97 -34.01
N ASN A 177 -7.84 -11.35 -32.81
CA ASN A 177 -8.50 -10.46 -31.85
C ASN A 177 -9.72 -9.73 -32.44
N GLY A 178 -10.44 -10.39 -33.35
CA GLY A 178 -11.68 -9.90 -33.94
C GLY A 178 -12.87 -9.96 -32.97
N TRP A 179 -13.74 -8.96 -33.04
CA TRP A 179 -14.98 -8.86 -32.27
C TRP A 179 -16.16 -9.51 -33.01
N ASN A 180 -16.97 -10.30 -32.30
CA ASN A 180 -18.16 -10.95 -32.86
C ASN A 180 -19.40 -10.61 -32.01
N SER A 181 -20.20 -9.63 -32.47
CA SER A 181 -21.40 -9.18 -31.77
C SER A 181 -22.49 -10.24 -31.70
N THR A 182 -22.62 -11.11 -32.71
CA THR A 182 -23.60 -12.20 -32.70
C THR A 182 -23.31 -13.18 -31.57
N CYS A 183 -22.04 -13.47 -31.28
CA CYS A 183 -21.66 -14.26 -30.12
C CYS A 183 -21.81 -13.47 -28.81
N SER A 184 -21.29 -12.24 -28.72
CA SER A 184 -21.33 -11.47 -27.47
C SER A 184 -22.77 -11.21 -26.99
N GLN A 185 -23.71 -11.01 -27.91
CA GLN A 185 -25.13 -10.80 -27.62
C GLN A 185 -25.92 -12.11 -27.44
N GLY A 186 -25.25 -13.27 -27.44
CA GLY A 186 -25.87 -14.57 -27.18
C GLY A 186 -26.77 -15.06 -28.33
N GLN A 187 -26.56 -14.55 -29.54
CA GLN A 187 -27.36 -14.90 -30.73
C GLN A 187 -26.74 -16.05 -31.53
N SER A 188 -25.50 -16.45 -31.22
CA SER A 188 -24.88 -17.65 -31.78
C SER A 188 -25.46 -18.90 -31.11
N ILE A 189 -26.59 -19.37 -31.63
CA ILE A 189 -27.32 -20.52 -31.08
C ILE A 189 -27.11 -21.72 -31.99
N ALA A 190 -26.62 -22.83 -31.44
CA ALA A 190 -26.44 -24.06 -32.18
C ALA A 190 -26.94 -25.29 -31.40
N SER A 191 -26.99 -26.43 -32.09
CA SER A 191 -27.30 -27.72 -31.46
C SER A 191 -26.13 -28.18 -30.58
N GLN A 192 -26.44 -29.05 -29.63
CA GLN A 192 -25.44 -29.69 -28.77
C GLN A 192 -24.34 -30.38 -29.61
N GLN A 193 -24.74 -31.11 -30.66
CA GLN A 193 -23.82 -31.81 -31.56
C GLN A 193 -22.94 -30.85 -32.35
N ALA A 194 -23.51 -29.73 -32.84
CA ALA A 194 -22.74 -28.73 -33.59
C ALA A 194 -21.68 -28.08 -32.70
N TRP A 195 -22.03 -27.67 -31.48
CA TRP A 195 -21.06 -27.07 -30.56
C TRP A 195 -19.97 -28.05 -30.12
N ALA A 196 -20.34 -29.31 -29.88
CA ALA A 196 -19.37 -30.36 -29.58
C ALA A 196 -18.40 -30.56 -30.74
N GLN A 197 -18.91 -30.66 -31.97
CA GLN A 197 -18.08 -30.82 -33.15
C GLN A 197 -17.14 -29.63 -33.36
N THR A 198 -17.59 -28.39 -33.10
CA THR A 198 -16.73 -27.20 -33.12
C THR A 198 -15.53 -27.35 -32.19
N ALA A 199 -15.74 -27.80 -30.95
CA ALA A 199 -14.64 -28.02 -29.99
C ALA A 199 -13.74 -29.20 -30.40
N LEU A 200 -14.32 -30.30 -30.88
CA LEU A 200 -13.57 -31.48 -31.33
C LEU A 200 -12.68 -31.18 -32.55
N ASN A 201 -13.16 -30.34 -33.47
CA ASN A 201 -12.43 -29.94 -34.67
C ASN A 201 -11.20 -29.06 -34.37
N MET A 202 -11.07 -28.52 -33.16
CA MET A 202 -9.89 -27.75 -32.77
C MET A 202 -8.65 -28.61 -32.52
N TYR A 203 -8.84 -29.92 -32.28
CA TYR A 203 -7.76 -30.92 -32.28
C TYR A 203 -8.25 -32.21 -32.96
N PRO A 204 -8.28 -32.23 -34.31
CA PRO A 204 -8.74 -33.39 -35.07
C PRO A 204 -7.90 -34.64 -34.76
N GLY A 205 -8.56 -35.74 -34.44
CA GLY A 205 -7.90 -37.03 -34.16
C GLY A 205 -7.53 -37.26 -32.69
N TYR A 206 -7.69 -36.27 -31.80
CA TYR A 206 -7.52 -36.50 -30.37
C TYR A 206 -8.64 -37.38 -29.80
N SER A 207 -8.26 -38.51 -29.21
CA SER A 207 -9.18 -39.51 -28.61
C SER A 207 -9.01 -39.68 -27.10
N GLY A 208 -8.16 -38.87 -26.46
CA GLY A 208 -7.95 -38.88 -25.02
C GLY A 208 -9.07 -38.17 -24.24
N SER A 209 -8.95 -38.19 -22.91
CA SER A 209 -9.86 -37.44 -22.04
C SER A 209 -9.70 -35.94 -22.22
N ARG A 210 -10.80 -35.19 -22.13
CA ARG A 210 -10.80 -33.73 -22.08
C ARG A 210 -10.93 -33.24 -20.63
N PRO A 211 -10.39 -32.05 -20.29
CA PRO A 211 -10.45 -31.51 -18.93
C PRO A 211 -11.89 -31.40 -18.44
N ARG A 212 -12.13 -31.71 -17.17
CA ARG A 212 -13.44 -31.42 -16.57
C ARG A 212 -13.68 -29.92 -16.50
N MET A 213 -14.88 -29.46 -16.80
CA MET A 213 -15.19 -28.04 -16.95
C MET A 213 -16.20 -27.55 -15.92
N GLN A 214 -15.93 -26.37 -15.35
CA GLN A 214 -16.86 -25.65 -14.48
C GLN A 214 -17.14 -24.26 -15.06
N ILE A 215 -18.41 -23.95 -15.29
CA ILE A 215 -18.82 -22.77 -16.07
C ILE A 215 -19.65 -21.81 -15.21
N TYR A 216 -19.08 -20.66 -14.86
CA TYR A 216 -19.73 -19.60 -14.11
C TYR A 216 -20.26 -18.50 -15.04
N HIS A 217 -21.49 -18.04 -14.82
CA HIS A 217 -22.06 -16.88 -15.54
C HIS A 217 -23.14 -16.17 -14.71
N GLY A 218 -23.29 -14.87 -14.94
CA GLY A 218 -24.30 -14.04 -14.28
C GLY A 218 -25.56 -13.85 -15.13
N SER A 219 -26.74 -13.87 -14.50
CA SER A 219 -28.02 -13.70 -15.19
C SER A 219 -28.29 -12.27 -15.67
N ALA A 220 -27.52 -11.29 -15.21
CA ALA A 220 -27.61 -9.88 -15.57
C ALA A 220 -26.38 -9.40 -16.36
N ASP A 221 -25.63 -10.32 -16.97
CA ASP A 221 -24.48 -9.98 -17.80
C ASP A 221 -24.89 -9.28 -19.09
N THR A 222 -24.51 -8.00 -19.22
CA THR A 222 -24.76 -7.16 -20.39
C THR A 222 -23.55 -7.02 -21.32
N THR A 223 -22.44 -7.68 -21.01
CA THR A 223 -21.24 -7.71 -21.87
C THR A 223 -21.20 -8.98 -22.70
N LEU A 224 -21.41 -10.13 -22.05
CA LEU A 224 -21.59 -11.43 -22.69
C LEU A 224 -22.92 -11.99 -22.23
N TYR A 225 -23.92 -11.90 -23.11
CA TYR A 225 -25.30 -12.11 -22.68
C TYR A 225 -25.50 -13.51 -22.11
N PRO A 226 -26.42 -13.68 -21.14
CA PRO A 226 -26.49 -14.91 -20.35
C PRO A 226 -26.81 -16.16 -21.18
N GLN A 227 -27.36 -16.01 -22.38
CA GLN A 227 -27.54 -17.12 -23.33
C GLN A 227 -26.22 -17.84 -23.66
N ASN A 228 -25.08 -17.16 -23.60
CA ASN A 228 -23.77 -17.79 -23.79
C ASN A 228 -23.45 -18.88 -22.76
N TRP A 229 -24.02 -18.80 -21.55
CA TRP A 229 -23.93 -19.87 -20.57
C TRP A 229 -24.61 -21.14 -21.09
N ASN A 230 -25.84 -21.02 -21.60
CA ASN A 230 -26.58 -22.15 -22.17
C ASN A 230 -25.82 -22.80 -23.33
N GLU A 231 -25.26 -21.99 -24.24
CA GLU A 231 -24.48 -22.50 -25.37
C GLU A 231 -23.19 -23.18 -24.90
N THR A 232 -22.56 -22.68 -23.84
CA THR A 232 -21.32 -23.29 -23.29
C THR A 232 -21.64 -24.63 -22.62
N ILE A 233 -22.78 -24.73 -21.93
CA ILE A 233 -23.28 -26.00 -21.39
C ILE A 233 -23.59 -26.98 -22.54
N LYS A 234 -24.22 -26.55 -23.63
CA LYS A 234 -24.45 -27.40 -24.82
C LYS A 234 -23.14 -27.94 -25.39
N GLN A 235 -22.11 -27.09 -25.52
CA GLN A 235 -20.81 -27.50 -26.01
C GLN A 235 -20.23 -28.64 -25.15
N TRP A 236 -20.11 -28.43 -23.84
CA TRP A 236 -19.43 -29.40 -22.98
C TRP A 236 -20.26 -30.64 -22.68
N THR A 237 -21.60 -30.52 -22.57
CA THR A 237 -22.45 -31.72 -22.47
C THR A 237 -22.35 -32.57 -23.73
N GLY A 238 -22.31 -31.96 -24.92
CA GLY A 238 -22.13 -32.69 -26.17
C GLY A 238 -20.76 -33.36 -26.29
N VAL A 239 -19.70 -32.68 -25.87
CA VAL A 239 -18.33 -33.23 -25.82
C VAL A 239 -18.26 -34.46 -24.90
N PHE A 240 -18.93 -34.43 -23.75
CA PHE A 240 -18.92 -35.55 -22.79
C PHE A 240 -20.04 -36.57 -23.00
N GLY A 241 -20.92 -36.37 -23.98
CA GLY A 241 -22.08 -37.25 -24.21
C GLY A 241 -23.13 -37.21 -23.08
N TYR A 242 -23.22 -36.11 -22.33
CA TYR A 242 -24.21 -35.92 -21.27
C TYR A 242 -25.53 -35.37 -21.81
N SER A 243 -26.61 -35.62 -21.05
CA SER A 243 -27.89 -34.96 -21.27
C SER A 243 -27.80 -33.45 -21.00
N LEU A 244 -28.63 -32.65 -21.69
CA LEU A 244 -28.86 -31.24 -21.37
C LEU A 244 -29.71 -31.04 -20.11
N THR A 245 -30.28 -32.11 -19.56
CA THR A 245 -30.93 -32.07 -18.25
C THR A 245 -29.88 -32.37 -17.18
N PRO A 246 -29.67 -31.48 -16.20
CA PRO A 246 -28.73 -31.73 -15.12
C PRO A 246 -29.17 -32.93 -14.27
N GLN A 247 -28.21 -33.76 -13.87
CA GLN A 247 -28.42 -34.86 -12.94
C GLN A 247 -28.74 -34.36 -11.53
N GLN A 248 -28.19 -33.21 -11.16
CA GLN A 248 -28.43 -32.56 -9.87
C GLN A 248 -28.48 -31.05 -10.02
N THR A 249 -29.44 -30.41 -9.34
CA THR A 249 -29.52 -28.96 -9.21
C THR A 249 -29.41 -28.61 -7.74
N LEU A 250 -28.47 -27.71 -7.42
CA LEU A 250 -28.09 -27.31 -6.07
C LEU A 250 -28.20 -25.80 -5.94
N PRO A 251 -29.38 -25.27 -5.55
CA PRO A 251 -29.55 -23.86 -5.24
C PRO A 251 -28.68 -23.43 -4.05
N GLY A 252 -28.31 -22.15 -4.01
CA GLY A 252 -27.50 -21.59 -2.93
C GLY A 252 -26.06 -22.11 -2.88
N THR A 253 -25.54 -22.65 -4.00
CA THR A 253 -24.20 -23.26 -4.09
C THR A 253 -23.42 -22.59 -5.23
N PRO A 254 -22.25 -21.97 -4.96
CA PRO A 254 -21.51 -21.96 -3.68
C PRO A 254 -22.01 -20.95 -2.63
N SER A 255 -22.91 -20.03 -2.99
CA SER A 255 -23.57 -19.12 -2.05
C SER A 255 -25.01 -18.84 -2.50
N GLU A 256 -25.82 -18.19 -1.65
CA GLU A 256 -27.27 -18.01 -1.83
C GLU A 256 -27.69 -17.49 -3.22
N GLN A 257 -26.87 -16.65 -3.85
CA GLN A 257 -27.16 -16.05 -5.16
C GLN A 257 -26.88 -16.97 -6.36
N TYR A 258 -26.22 -18.12 -6.14
CA TYR A 258 -25.79 -19.02 -7.19
C TYR A 258 -26.52 -20.36 -7.14
N THR A 259 -26.83 -20.90 -8.30
CA THR A 259 -27.32 -22.28 -8.45
C THR A 259 -26.30 -23.08 -9.22
N LYS A 260 -25.88 -24.22 -8.66
CA LYS A 260 -25.01 -25.19 -9.31
C LYS A 260 -25.86 -26.26 -10.00
N TYR A 261 -25.51 -26.58 -11.23
CA TYR A 261 -26.10 -27.60 -12.09
C TYR A 261 -25.03 -28.63 -12.43
N VAL A 262 -25.22 -29.87 -12.02
CA VAL A 262 -24.28 -30.98 -12.27
C VAL A 262 -24.81 -31.82 -13.43
N TYR A 263 -24.10 -31.86 -14.55
CA TYR A 263 -24.49 -32.63 -15.74
C TYR A 263 -23.85 -34.02 -15.78
N GLY A 264 -22.73 -34.17 -15.07
CA GLY A 264 -21.99 -35.41 -14.88
C GLY A 264 -20.67 -35.13 -14.14
N PRO A 265 -19.82 -36.14 -13.92
CA PRO A 265 -18.59 -35.99 -13.13
C PRO A 265 -17.59 -34.97 -13.72
N ASN A 266 -17.71 -34.67 -15.01
CA ASN A 266 -16.79 -33.80 -15.74
C ASN A 266 -17.39 -32.42 -16.10
N LEU A 267 -18.63 -32.11 -15.70
CA LEU A 267 -19.25 -30.83 -16.06
C LEU A 267 -20.19 -30.30 -14.98
N GLU A 268 -19.86 -29.11 -14.48
CA GLU A 268 -20.71 -28.29 -13.62
C GLU A 268 -20.98 -26.92 -14.27
N GLY A 269 -22.23 -26.48 -14.24
CA GLY A 269 -22.61 -25.09 -14.56
C GLY A 269 -23.03 -24.37 -13.29
N ILE A 270 -22.52 -23.17 -13.04
CA ILE A 270 -22.93 -22.31 -11.93
C ILE A 270 -23.50 -21.02 -12.49
N TYR A 271 -24.74 -20.72 -12.13
CA TYR A 271 -25.47 -19.57 -12.65
C TYR A 271 -25.88 -18.65 -11.51
N GLY A 272 -25.46 -17.38 -11.57
CA GLY A 272 -25.70 -16.37 -10.54
C GLY A 272 -26.91 -15.50 -10.86
N THR A 273 -27.96 -15.55 -10.05
CA THR A 273 -29.17 -14.72 -10.22
C THR A 273 -28.90 -13.28 -9.78
N GLY A 274 -29.15 -12.32 -10.66
CA GLY A 274 -28.87 -10.90 -10.42
C GLY A 274 -27.39 -10.51 -10.53
N VAL A 275 -26.52 -11.46 -10.89
CA VAL A 275 -25.08 -11.24 -11.03
C VAL A 275 -24.77 -10.69 -12.43
N GLY A 276 -23.98 -9.62 -12.51
CA GLY A 276 -23.54 -9.01 -13.78
C GLY A 276 -22.36 -9.72 -14.43
N HIS A 277 -21.65 -9.03 -15.33
CA HIS A 277 -20.51 -9.60 -16.08
C HIS A 277 -19.34 -10.03 -15.18
N SER A 278 -19.07 -9.30 -14.11
CA SER A 278 -17.93 -9.57 -13.23
C SER A 278 -18.27 -10.61 -12.16
N VAL A 279 -18.33 -11.89 -12.54
CA VAL A 279 -18.48 -12.98 -11.56
C VAL A 279 -17.17 -13.09 -10.74
N PRO A 280 -17.22 -13.00 -9.40
CA PRO A 280 -16.03 -13.11 -8.56
C PRO A 280 -15.38 -14.49 -8.67
N VAL A 281 -14.04 -14.52 -8.69
CA VAL A 281 -13.26 -15.76 -8.65
C VAL A 281 -13.44 -16.45 -7.29
N MET A 282 -14.00 -17.66 -7.29
CA MET A 282 -14.34 -18.43 -6.09
C MET A 282 -13.19 -19.32 -5.66
N GLY A 283 -12.03 -18.73 -5.36
CA GLY A 283 -10.76 -19.46 -5.26
C GLY A 283 -10.75 -20.73 -4.38
N ALA A 284 -11.50 -20.77 -3.28
CA ALA A 284 -11.60 -21.98 -2.46
C ALA A 284 -12.42 -23.10 -3.13
N GLU A 285 -13.47 -22.74 -3.86
CA GLU A 285 -14.25 -23.67 -4.68
C GLU A 285 -13.45 -24.10 -5.92
N ASP A 286 -12.67 -23.19 -6.51
CA ASP A 286 -11.77 -23.51 -7.62
C ASP A 286 -10.80 -24.63 -7.25
N LEU A 287 -10.15 -24.53 -6.07
CA LEU A 287 -9.24 -25.58 -5.59
C LEU A 287 -9.96 -26.92 -5.39
N LYS A 288 -11.22 -26.93 -4.92
CA LYS A 288 -12.01 -28.16 -4.83
C LYS A 288 -12.28 -28.75 -6.21
N TRP A 289 -12.62 -27.91 -7.19
CA TRP A 289 -12.77 -28.33 -8.59
C TRP A 289 -11.43 -28.68 -9.27
N PHE A 290 -10.29 -28.28 -8.72
CA PHE A 290 -8.98 -28.78 -9.14
C PHE A 290 -8.55 -30.04 -8.39
N GLY A 291 -9.28 -30.45 -7.34
CA GLY A 291 -8.91 -31.58 -6.51
C GLY A 291 -7.69 -31.32 -5.61
N ILE A 292 -7.38 -30.04 -5.36
CA ILE A 292 -6.29 -29.63 -4.46
C ILE A 292 -6.86 -29.57 -3.04
N THR A 293 -6.45 -30.51 -2.18
CA THR A 293 -7.06 -30.73 -0.87
C THR A 293 -6.61 -29.68 0.17
N VAL A 294 -7.58 -28.95 0.73
CA VAL A 294 -7.40 -28.11 1.93
C VAL A 294 -7.30 -29.03 3.15
N ARG A 295 -6.10 -29.39 3.61
CA ARG A 295 -5.97 -30.01 4.95
C ARG A 295 -6.36 -28.95 5.98
N ARG A 296 -7.49 -29.14 6.67
CA ARG A 296 -7.80 -28.38 7.89
C ARG A 296 -6.64 -28.60 8.88
N LEU A 297 -5.91 -27.55 9.22
CA LEU A 297 -5.06 -27.54 10.41
C LEU A 297 -5.99 -27.62 11.61
N HIS A 298 -6.28 -28.84 12.08
CA HIS A 298 -6.72 -29.02 13.45
C HIS A 298 -5.54 -28.65 14.36
N ALA A 299 -5.80 -27.79 15.34
CA ALA A 299 -4.88 -27.50 16.41
C ALA A 299 -4.55 -28.82 17.15
N ALA A 300 -3.40 -29.40 16.85
CA ALA A 300 -2.79 -30.40 17.71
C ALA A 300 -1.94 -29.63 18.73
N GLY A 301 -2.39 -29.70 19.99
CA GLY A 301 -1.56 -29.33 21.12
C GLY A 301 -0.34 -30.24 21.21
N ASN A 302 0.63 -29.75 21.98
CA ASN A 302 1.79 -30.50 22.46
C ASN A 302 1.43 -31.96 22.73
N ASP A 303 2.11 -32.87 22.05
CA ASP A 303 2.91 -33.93 22.63
C ASP A 303 3.60 -34.63 21.46
N ASP A 304 4.93 -34.57 21.41
CA ASP A 304 5.79 -35.72 21.12
C ASP A 304 7.25 -35.26 21.03
N ALA A 305 7.95 -35.56 22.13
CA ALA A 305 9.39 -35.63 22.17
C ALA A 305 9.83 -36.95 21.52
N ASP A 306 10.77 -36.81 20.58
CA ASP A 306 11.99 -37.61 20.49
C ASP A 306 11.89 -39.10 20.83
N LEU A 307 11.84 -39.98 19.82
CA LEU A 307 12.58 -41.25 19.82
C LEU A 307 12.81 -41.70 18.37
N GLY A 308 14.08 -41.76 17.97
CA GLY A 308 14.53 -42.30 16.69
C GLY A 308 14.50 -43.83 16.64
N GLY A 309 14.71 -44.38 15.44
CA GLY A 309 15.03 -45.80 15.28
C GLY A 309 14.50 -46.45 14.01
N THR A 310 15.33 -46.44 12.97
CA THR A 310 15.74 -47.61 12.17
C THR A 310 14.68 -48.57 11.58
N THR A 311 14.69 -48.61 10.24
CA THR A 311 14.76 -49.79 9.35
C THR A 311 13.76 -50.94 9.53
N GLY A 312 13.13 -51.33 8.43
CA GLY A 312 12.68 -52.71 8.23
C GLY A 312 11.53 -52.83 7.27
N ASP A 313 11.85 -53.25 6.04
CA ASP A 313 10.92 -53.86 5.08
C ASP A 313 10.03 -54.93 5.73
N VAL A 314 8.84 -55.16 5.17
CA VAL A 314 8.45 -56.40 4.48
C VAL A 314 6.92 -56.39 4.29
N ASP A 315 6.53 -56.55 3.02
CA ASP A 315 5.38 -57.25 2.43
C ASP A 315 4.16 -57.63 3.28
N GLY A 316 2.97 -57.51 2.68
CA GLY A 316 1.85 -58.35 3.10
C GLY A 316 0.45 -57.90 2.69
N GLU A 317 0.14 -58.09 1.42
CA GLU A 317 -1.15 -58.49 0.85
C GLU A 317 -2.41 -58.65 1.73
N ARG A 318 -3.54 -58.23 1.10
CA ARG A 318 -4.90 -58.82 1.09
C ARG A 318 -5.96 -58.36 2.11
N ALA A 319 -6.80 -57.46 1.59
CA ALA A 319 -8.23 -57.64 1.31
C ALA A 319 -9.00 -58.81 1.97
N ALA A 320 -10.09 -58.46 2.67
CA ALA A 320 -11.48 -58.95 2.50
C ALA A 320 -12.29 -58.57 3.77
N ASP A 321 -13.29 -57.70 3.65
CA ASP A 321 -14.71 -58.07 3.54
C ASP A 321 -15.28 -58.78 4.79
N ARG A 322 -16.12 -58.08 5.58
CA ARG A 322 -17.55 -58.42 5.80
C ARG A 322 -18.19 -57.71 7.01
N ARG A 323 -19.32 -57.08 6.69
CA ARG A 323 -20.65 -57.11 7.36
C ARG A 323 -20.82 -56.78 8.85
N VAL A 324 -21.53 -55.66 9.05
CA VAL A 324 -22.87 -55.51 9.68
C VAL A 324 -23.22 -56.32 10.94
N HIS A 325 -23.40 -55.59 12.06
CA HIS A 325 -24.48 -55.67 13.07
C HIS A 325 -24.51 -54.27 13.74
N GLY A 326 -25.60 -53.52 13.92
CA GLY A 326 -27.00 -53.86 14.14
C GLY A 326 -27.33 -53.73 15.63
N CYS A 327 -27.79 -52.56 16.10
CA CYS A 327 -28.63 -52.46 17.30
C CYS A 327 -29.42 -51.13 17.36
N GLU A 328 -30.72 -51.29 17.60
CA GLU A 328 -31.87 -50.36 17.51
C GLU A 328 -32.11 -49.50 18.78
N VAL A 329 -32.57 -48.24 18.63
CA VAL A 329 -33.92 -47.65 18.96
C VAL A 329 -34.22 -47.49 20.48
N GLY A 330 -34.75 -46.40 21.06
CA GLY A 330 -35.43 -45.11 20.71
C GLY A 330 -35.78 -44.39 22.06
N PRO A 331 -36.84 -43.54 22.23
CA PRO A 331 -37.77 -42.93 21.27
C PRO A 331 -38.23 -41.44 21.54
N MET A 332 -38.87 -40.86 20.51
CA MET A 332 -40.06 -39.94 20.45
C MET A 332 -40.17 -38.54 21.11
N ARG A 333 -40.48 -37.52 20.26
CA ARG A 333 -41.78 -36.77 20.09
C ARG A 333 -41.60 -35.65 19.01
N ARG A 334 -42.24 -35.64 17.82
CA ARG A 334 -43.63 -35.20 17.40
C ARG A 334 -43.94 -33.73 17.80
N GLU A 335 -44.26 -32.76 16.93
CA GLU A 335 -45.35 -32.61 15.94
C GLU A 335 -45.16 -31.37 15.00
N ARG A 336 -45.45 -31.44 13.68
CA ARG A 336 -46.66 -30.98 12.91
C ARG A 336 -46.61 -29.47 12.53
N VAL A 337 -46.68 -29.04 11.25
CA VAL A 337 -47.91 -28.78 10.45
C VAL A 337 -47.64 -28.82 8.92
N GLU A 338 -48.48 -29.56 8.19
CA GLU A 338 -48.73 -29.47 6.74
C GLU A 338 -50.02 -28.69 6.44
N ARG A 339 -50.09 -27.99 5.28
CA ARG A 339 -51.10 -28.07 4.18
C ARG A 339 -51.32 -26.71 3.48
N VAL A 340 -50.94 -26.57 2.19
CA VAL A 340 -51.65 -26.92 0.93
C VAL A 340 -52.68 -25.87 0.49
N TYR A 341 -52.46 -25.24 -0.66
CA TYR A 341 -53.48 -25.11 -1.73
C TYR A 341 -52.81 -25.07 -3.12
N ARG A 342 -53.47 -25.76 -4.05
CA ARG A 342 -53.08 -26.10 -5.43
C ARG A 342 -54.06 -25.36 -6.35
N LEU A 343 -53.60 -24.58 -7.33
CA LEU A 343 -54.40 -24.05 -8.46
C LEU A 343 -53.47 -23.95 -9.70
N ARG A 344 -53.58 -24.91 -10.63
CA ARG A 344 -54.25 -24.86 -11.95
C ARG A 344 -53.46 -24.10 -13.03
N GLU A 345 -52.96 -24.88 -14.00
CA GLU A 345 -52.44 -24.46 -15.32
C GLU A 345 -53.52 -23.81 -16.19
N PRO A 346 -53.14 -23.03 -17.22
CA PRO A 346 -53.91 -22.91 -18.45
C PRO A 346 -53.19 -23.50 -19.67
N VAL A 347 -53.98 -24.27 -20.42
CA VAL A 347 -53.74 -24.88 -21.73
C VAL A 347 -53.90 -23.82 -22.83
N TYR A 348 -53.03 -23.87 -23.85
CA TYR A 348 -53.11 -23.07 -25.08
C TYR A 348 -54.21 -23.57 -26.05
N LEU A 349 -54.92 -22.65 -26.70
CA LEU A 349 -55.68 -22.92 -27.92
C LEU A 349 -55.35 -21.86 -29.01
N PRO A 350 -55.20 -22.23 -30.30
CA PRO A 350 -54.77 -21.34 -31.37
C PRO A 350 -55.93 -20.76 -32.20
N GLY A 351 -55.70 -19.57 -32.78
CA GLY A 351 -56.36 -19.09 -34.01
C GLY A 351 -57.56 -18.14 -33.84
N ARG A 352 -57.31 -16.83 -33.98
CA ARG A 352 -58.16 -15.78 -34.61
C ARG A 352 -57.49 -14.40 -34.46
N GLU A 353 -57.14 -13.76 -35.59
CA GLU A 353 -56.93 -12.29 -35.69
C GLU A 353 -58.30 -11.57 -35.68
N PRO A 354 -58.41 -10.28 -35.30
CA PRO A 354 -58.18 -9.18 -36.28
C PRO A 354 -57.72 -7.80 -35.73
N VAL A 355 -56.99 -7.07 -36.60
CA VAL A 355 -57.15 -5.64 -37.03
C VAL A 355 -57.06 -4.49 -36.00
N PHE A 356 -56.12 -3.55 -36.23
CA PHE A 356 -56.27 -2.07 -36.39
C PHE A 356 -54.85 -1.47 -36.58
N SER A 357 -54.48 -1.00 -37.77
CA SER A 357 -54.67 0.33 -38.37
C SER A 357 -53.54 1.33 -38.08
N ILE A 358 -52.81 1.67 -39.14
CA ILE A 358 -51.88 2.80 -39.26
C ILE A 358 -52.68 4.09 -39.15
N ASN A 359 -52.53 4.84 -38.05
CA ASN A 359 -52.58 6.30 -37.95
C ASN A 359 -52.71 6.72 -36.47
N GLU A 360 -51.58 6.99 -35.81
CA GLU A 360 -51.47 7.95 -34.71
C GLU A 360 -49.99 8.35 -34.52
N ILE A 361 -49.36 8.74 -35.64
CA ILE A 361 -48.11 9.50 -35.67
C ILE A 361 -48.52 10.96 -35.82
N THR A 362 -48.89 11.62 -34.70
CA THR A 362 -48.80 13.07 -34.43
C THR A 362 -49.64 13.43 -33.20
N GLN A 363 -49.17 13.11 -31.99
CA GLN A 363 -49.51 13.84 -30.75
C GLN A 363 -48.78 13.30 -29.50
N VAL A 364 -47.46 13.11 -29.55
CA VAL A 364 -46.62 13.01 -28.34
C VAL A 364 -45.26 13.70 -28.59
N MET A 365 -45.32 14.98 -28.91
CA MET A 365 -44.19 15.91 -28.90
C MET A 365 -44.70 17.28 -28.41
N ALA A 366 -45.19 17.31 -27.18
CA ALA A 366 -45.47 18.53 -26.41
C ALA A 366 -45.85 18.10 -24.98
N ASP A 367 -44.84 18.02 -24.11
CA ASP A 367 -44.88 18.40 -22.69
C ASP A 367 -43.67 17.78 -21.98
N GLU A 368 -42.50 18.37 -22.23
CA GLU A 368 -41.46 18.42 -21.20
C GLU A 368 -41.98 19.35 -20.09
N LYS A 369 -42.49 18.75 -19.01
CA LYS A 369 -42.64 19.42 -17.72
C LYS A 369 -42.22 18.47 -16.61
N GLU A 370 -41.14 18.89 -15.93
CA GLU A 370 -40.86 18.70 -14.51
C GLU A 370 -41.33 17.39 -13.89
N ILE A 371 -40.42 16.41 -13.83
CA ILE A 371 -40.48 15.37 -12.82
C ILE A 371 -39.59 15.84 -11.66
N GLU A 372 -40.25 16.39 -10.65
CA GLU A 372 -39.71 16.67 -9.32
C GLU A 372 -38.89 15.49 -8.78
N PRO A 373 -37.76 15.73 -8.09
CA PRO A 373 -37.06 14.67 -7.40
C PRO A 373 -37.87 14.24 -6.18
N LYS A 374 -38.56 13.10 -6.28
CA LYS A 374 -39.16 12.42 -5.12
C LYS A 374 -38.08 12.06 -4.11
N VAL A 375 -38.03 12.83 -3.02
CA VAL A 375 -37.39 12.48 -1.76
C VAL A 375 -38.19 11.33 -1.12
N THR A 376 -37.63 10.12 -1.10
CA THR A 376 -37.53 9.22 0.07
C THR A 376 -36.99 7.83 -0.32
N SER A 377 -35.77 7.51 0.12
CA SER A 377 -35.52 6.22 0.76
C SER A 377 -34.37 6.36 1.75
N THR A 378 -34.56 5.81 2.94
CA THR A 378 -33.61 5.77 4.05
C THR A 378 -32.37 4.96 3.66
N SER A 379 -31.39 5.58 2.99
CA SER A 379 -30.06 4.98 2.81
C SER A 379 -29.29 5.01 4.13
N LYS A 380 -28.64 3.90 4.47
CA LYS A 380 -27.90 3.69 5.73
C LYS A 380 -26.48 4.28 5.72
N GLY A 381 -26.10 5.02 4.68
CA GLY A 381 -24.75 5.57 4.57
C GLY A 381 -24.50 6.71 5.56
N LYS A 382 -23.23 6.98 5.88
CA LYS A 382 -22.86 8.03 6.85
C LYS A 382 -23.03 9.42 6.24
N THR A 383 -23.63 10.34 7.00
CA THR A 383 -23.97 11.68 6.54
C THR A 383 -23.31 12.78 7.38
N VAL A 384 -22.75 13.82 6.73
CA VAL A 384 -22.26 15.06 7.38
C VAL A 384 -22.77 16.30 6.64
N SER A 385 -22.93 17.41 7.35
CA SER A 385 -23.33 18.70 6.75
C SER A 385 -22.20 19.37 5.96
N GLU A 386 -22.53 20.14 4.92
CA GLU A 386 -21.59 20.86 4.04
C GLU A 386 -20.47 21.62 4.78
N LYS A 387 -20.81 22.27 5.90
CA LYS A 387 -19.86 23.02 6.75
C LYS A 387 -18.76 22.15 7.39
N ASN A 388 -18.92 20.84 7.36
CA ASN A 388 -17.99 19.85 7.89
C ASN A 388 -17.26 19.07 6.78
N ALA A 389 -17.53 19.40 5.51
CA ALA A 389 -16.87 18.84 4.33
C ALA A 389 -15.59 19.63 3.95
N ASP A 390 -14.83 19.10 3.00
CA ASP A 390 -13.54 19.62 2.53
C ASP A 390 -13.66 21.03 1.89
N VAL A 391 -12.72 21.93 2.18
CA VAL A 391 -12.67 23.28 1.58
C VAL A 391 -12.55 23.22 0.06
N THR A 392 -11.95 22.17 -0.51
CA THR A 392 -11.81 22.02 -1.97
C THR A 392 -13.09 21.55 -2.67
N LEU A 393 -14.14 21.17 -1.93
CA LEU A 393 -15.40 20.66 -2.49
C LEU A 393 -16.06 21.68 -3.43
N ARG A 394 -16.08 22.96 -3.04
CA ARG A 394 -16.69 24.04 -3.84
C ARG A 394 -16.06 24.19 -5.22
N LEU A 395 -14.75 23.98 -5.34
CA LEU A 395 -14.07 24.06 -6.64
C LEU A 395 -14.44 22.86 -7.54
N LEU A 396 -14.66 21.69 -6.94
CA LEU A 396 -15.12 20.50 -7.66
C LEU A 396 -16.58 20.64 -8.10
N GLU A 397 -17.44 21.23 -7.28
CA GLU A 397 -18.85 21.47 -7.62
C GLU A 397 -18.98 22.51 -8.74
N GLN A 398 -18.14 23.55 -8.75
CA GLN A 398 -18.21 24.62 -9.75
C GLN A 398 -17.63 24.23 -11.11
N HIS A 399 -16.54 23.45 -11.13
CA HIS A 399 -15.76 23.22 -12.36
C HIS A 399 -15.43 21.76 -12.63
N GLY A 400 -15.87 20.82 -11.78
CA GLY A 400 -15.52 19.41 -11.91
C GLY A 400 -15.92 18.84 -13.27
N ASP A 401 -17.13 19.14 -13.72
CA ASP A 401 -17.68 18.54 -14.95
C ASP A 401 -17.13 19.17 -16.24
N GLU A 402 -16.41 20.29 -16.14
CA GLU A 402 -15.80 20.98 -17.29
C GLU A 402 -14.61 20.22 -17.90
N PHE A 403 -13.96 19.34 -17.11
CA PHE A 403 -12.73 18.66 -17.51
C PHE A 403 -12.87 17.14 -17.48
N GLY A 404 -12.46 16.50 -18.58
CA GLY A 404 -12.51 15.05 -18.79
C GLY A 404 -11.62 14.22 -17.84
N PRO A 405 -11.51 12.90 -18.05
CA PRO A 405 -10.71 12.03 -17.18
C PRO A 405 -9.21 12.31 -17.29
N LEU A 406 -8.47 12.08 -16.20
CA LEU A 406 -7.03 12.32 -16.13
C LEU A 406 -6.27 11.37 -17.09
N THR A 407 -5.61 11.92 -18.12
CA THR A 407 -4.77 11.14 -19.03
C THR A 407 -3.39 10.83 -18.43
N PRO A 408 -2.72 9.71 -18.83
CA PRO A 408 -1.39 9.37 -18.33
C PRO A 408 -0.32 10.43 -18.60
N GLU A 409 -0.42 11.13 -19.74
CA GLU A 409 0.48 12.21 -20.13
C GLU A 409 0.30 13.43 -19.21
N MET A 410 -0.95 13.82 -18.93
CA MET A 410 -1.27 14.92 -18.03
C MET A 410 -0.84 14.59 -16.59
N GLU A 411 -1.07 13.35 -16.14
CA GLU A 411 -0.64 12.90 -14.81
C GLU A 411 0.89 13.02 -14.68
N LYS A 412 1.66 12.59 -15.68
CA LYS A 412 3.12 12.72 -15.69
C LYS A 412 3.56 14.19 -15.63
N LYS A 413 2.88 15.08 -16.35
CA LYS A 413 3.16 16.53 -16.37
C LYS A 413 2.88 17.17 -15.01
N ILE A 414 1.71 16.91 -14.43
CA ILE A 414 1.31 17.39 -13.09
C ILE A 414 2.33 16.89 -12.06
N ARG A 415 2.63 15.59 -12.04
CA ARG A 415 3.57 15.00 -11.09
C ARG A 415 4.95 15.64 -11.15
N ARG A 416 5.50 15.87 -12.36
CA ARG A 416 6.78 16.57 -12.54
C ARG A 416 6.72 17.99 -11.99
N LYS A 417 5.64 18.73 -12.25
CA LYS A 417 5.45 20.10 -11.77
C LYS A 417 5.38 20.15 -10.24
N LEU A 418 4.62 19.24 -9.61
CA LEU A 418 4.52 19.13 -8.15
C LEU A 418 5.88 18.81 -7.50
N TYR A 419 6.65 17.88 -8.08
CA TYR A 419 7.99 17.56 -7.57
C TYR A 419 8.95 18.76 -7.68
N LEU A 420 8.93 19.49 -8.80
CA LEU A 420 9.83 20.62 -8.98
C LEU A 420 9.46 21.85 -8.16
N ARG A 421 8.17 22.10 -7.91
CA ARG A 421 7.70 23.29 -7.18
C ARG A 421 7.53 23.03 -5.69
N VAL A 422 6.72 22.05 -5.32
CA VAL A 422 6.36 21.78 -3.92
C VAL A 422 7.53 21.13 -3.19
N MET A 423 8.07 20.02 -3.70
CA MET A 423 9.14 19.30 -2.98
C MET A 423 10.44 20.11 -2.89
N THR A 424 10.78 20.91 -3.89
CA THR A 424 11.96 21.80 -3.82
C THR A 424 11.81 22.82 -2.69
N LEU A 425 10.65 23.46 -2.59
CA LEU A 425 10.38 24.46 -1.55
C LEU A 425 10.41 23.83 -0.15
N LEU A 426 9.73 22.69 0.04
CA LEU A 426 9.72 21.97 1.32
C LEU A 426 11.11 21.45 1.69
N SER A 427 11.88 20.97 0.71
CA SER A 427 13.27 20.53 0.90
C SER A 427 14.17 21.66 1.35
N ALA A 428 14.01 22.85 0.77
CA ALA A 428 14.75 24.06 1.15
C ALA A 428 14.41 24.53 2.57
N ILE A 429 13.14 24.47 2.97
CA ILE A 429 12.72 24.75 4.34
C ILE A 429 13.32 23.73 5.31
N ASN A 430 13.21 22.45 4.97
CA ASN A 430 13.68 21.37 5.85
C ASN A 430 15.19 21.39 6.04
N ILE A 431 16.00 21.61 4.98
CA ILE A 431 17.45 21.66 5.13
C ILE A 431 17.87 22.82 6.03
N MET A 432 17.27 24.00 5.88
CA MET A 432 17.58 25.15 6.75
C MET A 432 17.19 24.89 8.20
N LEU A 433 16.05 24.22 8.43
CA LEU A 433 15.59 23.87 9.78
C LEU A 433 16.64 23.05 10.53
N PHE A 434 17.24 22.07 9.85
CA PHE A 434 18.26 21.22 10.46
C PHE A 434 19.66 21.84 10.47
N VAL A 435 19.98 22.73 9.53
CA VAL A 435 21.19 23.56 9.58
C VAL A 435 21.16 24.38 10.86
N ASP A 436 20.06 25.09 11.13
CA ASP A 436 19.92 25.94 12.32
C ASP A 436 19.92 25.15 13.64
N LYS A 437 19.32 23.95 13.67
CA LYS A 437 19.46 23.04 14.82
C LYS A 437 20.90 22.65 15.12
N SER A 438 21.71 22.47 14.09
CA SER A 438 23.13 22.10 14.23
C SER A 438 24.03 23.28 14.59
N THR A 439 23.59 24.52 14.31
CA THR A 439 24.40 25.74 14.47
C THR A 439 24.98 25.88 15.87
N LEU A 440 24.21 25.59 16.92
CA LEU A 440 24.72 25.65 18.31
C LEU A 440 25.81 24.61 18.59
N GLY A 441 25.76 23.44 17.96
CA GLY A 441 26.79 22.39 18.03
C GLY A 441 28.11 22.80 17.38
N TYR A 442 28.06 23.59 16.32
CA TYR A 442 29.26 24.15 15.68
C TYR A 442 29.75 25.40 16.43
N ALA A 443 28.84 26.26 16.90
CA ALA A 443 29.19 27.43 17.70
C ALA A 443 30.06 27.07 18.92
N ALA A 444 29.79 25.91 19.53
CA ALA A 444 30.56 25.35 20.64
C ALA A 444 32.07 25.16 20.35
N ILE A 445 32.46 24.95 19.08
CA ILE A 445 33.87 24.82 18.67
C ILE A 445 34.41 26.06 17.93
N LEU A 446 33.60 27.14 17.87
CA LEU A 446 33.87 28.37 17.11
C LEU A 446 33.96 29.63 18.00
N GLY A 447 34.18 29.46 19.31
CA GLY A 447 34.38 30.59 20.23
C GLY A 447 33.21 30.91 21.17
N LEU A 448 32.12 30.11 21.17
CA LEU A 448 30.94 30.39 22.00
C LEU A 448 31.27 30.34 23.51
N PHE A 449 32.03 29.33 23.94
CA PHE A 449 32.41 29.18 25.35
C PHE A 449 33.32 30.30 25.81
N GLU A 450 34.26 30.68 24.96
CA GLU A 450 35.28 31.69 25.19
C GLU A 450 34.67 33.08 25.38
N GLU A 451 33.67 33.45 24.57
CA GLU A 451 33.03 34.77 24.67
C GLU A 451 32.03 34.87 25.83
N THR A 452 31.23 33.83 26.03
CA THR A 452 30.08 33.90 26.95
C THR A 452 30.39 33.36 28.36
N GLY A 453 31.55 32.71 28.53
CA GLY A 453 31.99 32.13 29.79
C GLY A 453 31.15 30.95 30.28
N ILE A 454 30.25 30.42 29.44
CA ILE A 454 29.39 29.29 29.81
C ILE A 454 30.20 28.01 29.97
N ARG A 455 29.66 27.02 30.68
CA ARG A 455 30.25 25.68 30.81
C ARG A 455 29.39 24.62 30.12
N GLN A 456 29.91 23.39 30.00
CA GLN A 456 29.18 22.28 29.37
C GLN A 456 27.77 22.07 29.95
N ALA A 457 27.59 22.16 31.27
CA ALA A 457 26.27 22.01 31.89
C ALA A 457 25.28 23.11 31.44
N GLN A 458 25.76 24.36 31.34
CA GLN A 458 24.97 25.48 30.83
C GLN A 458 24.69 25.32 29.32
N TYR A 459 25.65 24.85 28.55
CA TYR A 459 25.47 24.50 27.14
C TYR A 459 24.38 23.42 26.94
N ASN A 460 24.36 22.39 27.79
CA ASN A 460 23.31 21.37 27.78
C ASN A 460 21.94 22.00 28.05
N ASN A 461 21.85 22.96 28.99
CA ASN A 461 20.62 23.70 29.26
C ASN A 461 20.15 24.54 28.08
N LEU A 462 21.06 25.17 27.31
CA LEU A 462 20.71 25.90 26.07
C LEU A 462 20.06 24.98 25.03
N ASN A 463 20.52 23.73 24.95
CA ASN A 463 19.90 22.72 24.08
C ASN A 463 18.51 22.32 24.60
N THR A 464 18.37 22.09 25.91
CA THR A 464 17.09 21.75 26.56
C THR A 464 16.04 22.86 26.42
N MET A 465 16.41 24.14 26.62
CA MET A 465 15.46 25.27 26.60
C MET A 465 14.85 25.56 25.22
N PHE A 466 15.59 25.24 24.15
CA PHE A 466 15.01 25.24 22.82
C PHE A 466 13.80 24.31 22.73
N TYR A 467 13.92 23.07 23.25
CA TYR A 467 12.83 22.11 23.20
C TYR A 467 11.69 22.42 24.20
N VAL A 468 11.96 23.19 25.27
CA VAL A 468 10.89 23.73 26.12
C VAL A 468 10.02 24.73 25.35
N GLY A 469 10.63 25.68 24.64
CA GLY A 469 9.89 26.61 23.78
C GLY A 469 9.15 25.88 22.66
N TYR A 470 9.81 24.91 22.03
CA TYR A 470 9.22 24.06 20.98
C TYR A 470 7.99 23.31 21.48
N LEU A 471 8.05 22.70 22.67
CA LEU A 471 6.93 21.99 23.29
C LEU A 471 5.78 22.93 23.65
N ALA A 472 6.09 24.06 24.31
CA ALA A 472 5.09 25.02 24.75
C ALA A 472 4.29 25.60 23.57
N PHE A 473 4.94 25.79 22.42
CA PHE A 473 4.29 26.35 21.24
C PHE A 473 3.63 25.33 20.31
N GLN A 474 3.76 24.02 20.57
CA GLN A 474 3.07 22.98 19.78
C GLN A 474 1.56 23.25 19.71
N TRP A 475 0.90 23.37 20.87
CA TRP A 475 -0.55 23.54 20.95
C TRP A 475 -1.05 24.86 20.37
N PRO A 476 -0.60 26.05 20.83
CA PRO A 476 -1.06 27.32 20.29
C PRO A 476 -0.68 27.47 18.81
N GLY A 477 0.49 26.99 18.41
CA GLY A 477 0.95 27.02 17.02
C GLY A 477 0.03 26.25 16.08
N HIS A 478 -0.40 25.03 16.43
CA HIS A 478 -1.33 24.26 15.59
C HIS A 478 -2.71 24.91 15.48
N ILE A 479 -3.21 25.55 16.54
CA ILE A 479 -4.46 26.31 16.49
C ILE A 479 -4.34 27.50 15.54
N LEU A 480 -3.24 28.25 15.62
CA LEU A 480 -2.98 29.38 14.72
C LEU A 480 -2.83 28.91 13.28
N MET A 481 -2.12 27.81 13.04
CA MET A 481 -1.92 27.21 11.73
C MET A 481 -3.25 26.78 11.07
N GLN A 482 -4.24 26.31 11.85
CA GLN A 482 -5.56 25.94 11.34
C GLN A 482 -6.47 27.15 11.08
N LYS A 483 -6.32 28.24 11.85
CA LYS A 483 -7.20 29.42 11.78
C LYS A 483 -6.73 30.51 10.81
N LEU A 484 -5.41 30.69 10.69
CA LEU A 484 -4.81 31.73 9.87
C LEU A 484 -4.62 31.24 8.42
N PRO A 485 -4.43 32.14 7.45
CA PRO A 485 -4.04 31.75 6.10
C PRO A 485 -2.72 30.98 6.13
N PHE A 486 -2.76 29.72 5.72
CA PHE A 486 -1.69 28.74 5.94
C PHE A 486 -0.34 29.19 5.36
N SER A 487 -0.32 29.67 4.11
CA SER A 487 0.88 30.18 3.45
C SER A 487 1.53 31.36 4.18
N LYS A 488 0.71 32.30 4.68
CA LYS A 488 1.18 33.49 5.42
C LYS A 488 1.69 33.12 6.80
N TYR A 489 1.02 32.19 7.47
CA TYR A 489 1.49 31.65 8.75
C TYR A 489 2.90 31.06 8.65
N VAL A 490 3.13 30.19 7.66
CA VAL A 490 4.46 29.58 7.43
C VAL A 490 5.51 30.65 7.13
N ALA A 491 5.23 31.59 6.22
CA ALA A 491 6.19 32.62 5.85
C ALA A 491 6.57 33.55 7.01
N ILE A 492 5.59 34.02 7.80
CA ILE A 492 5.83 34.88 8.97
C ILE A 492 6.64 34.13 10.03
N THR A 493 6.33 32.86 10.25
CA THR A 493 7.03 32.04 11.23
C THR A 493 8.51 31.86 10.85
N ILE A 494 8.79 31.61 9.57
CA ILE A 494 10.18 31.51 9.07
C ILE A 494 10.91 32.86 9.15
N PHE A 495 10.21 33.98 8.93
CA PHE A 495 10.78 35.31 9.11
C PHE A 495 11.15 35.59 10.57
N ILE A 496 10.24 35.30 11.53
CA ILE A 496 10.51 35.46 12.97
C ILE A 496 11.69 34.58 13.38
N TRP A 497 11.73 33.34 12.89
CA TRP A 497 12.85 32.41 13.07
C TRP A 497 14.19 33.02 12.61
N SER A 498 14.25 33.59 11.40
CA SER A 498 15.45 34.28 10.90
C SER A 498 15.88 35.45 11.80
N VAL A 499 14.93 36.30 12.23
CA VAL A 499 15.22 37.42 13.15
C VAL A 499 15.83 36.91 14.46
N LEU A 500 15.29 35.83 15.02
CA LEU A 500 15.81 35.23 16.25
C LEU A 500 17.22 34.68 16.07
N ILE A 501 17.56 34.10 14.91
CA ILE A 501 18.94 33.66 14.62
C ILE A 501 19.89 34.85 14.64
N PHE A 502 19.55 35.97 13.98
CA PHE A 502 20.39 37.17 14.02
C PHE A 502 20.57 37.71 15.44
N LEU A 503 19.52 37.70 16.25
CA LEU A 503 19.59 38.15 17.64
C LEU A 503 20.54 37.30 18.51
N HIS A 504 20.87 36.05 18.14
CA HIS A 504 21.89 35.28 18.85
C HIS A 504 23.27 35.96 18.81
N CYS A 505 23.55 36.78 17.79
CA CYS A 505 24.82 37.49 17.70
C CYS A 505 24.99 38.58 18.77
N THR A 506 23.91 39.03 19.41
CA THR A 506 23.96 40.04 20.48
C THR A 506 24.07 39.42 21.87
N ALA A 507 23.96 38.09 21.98
CA ALA A 507 23.99 37.40 23.26
C ALA A 507 25.42 37.21 23.78
N THR A 508 25.76 37.91 24.85
CA THR A 508 27.05 37.82 25.55
C THR A 508 26.94 37.13 26.92
N SER A 509 25.73 36.74 27.33
CA SER A 509 25.47 36.13 28.64
C SER A 509 24.63 34.86 28.51
N TYR A 510 24.76 33.97 29.50
CA TYR A 510 23.96 32.76 29.59
C TYR A 510 22.45 33.03 29.57
N ALA A 511 21.98 34.05 30.30
CA ALA A 511 20.56 34.39 30.36
C ALA A 511 20.00 34.83 29.00
N GLY A 512 20.75 35.67 28.26
CA GLY A 512 20.37 36.10 26.91
C GLY A 512 20.25 34.91 25.95
N LEU A 513 21.20 33.98 26.02
CA LEU A 513 21.15 32.74 25.22
C LEU A 513 19.94 31.87 25.57
N ILE A 514 19.59 31.73 26.85
CA ILE A 514 18.41 30.94 27.27
C ILE A 514 17.12 31.51 26.67
N VAL A 515 16.92 32.83 26.77
CA VAL A 515 15.72 33.49 26.23
C VAL A 515 15.62 33.30 24.72
N LEU A 516 16.71 33.55 23.99
CA LEU A 516 16.73 33.41 22.55
C LEU A 516 16.51 31.97 22.10
N ARG A 517 17.07 30.98 22.82
CA ARG A 517 16.85 29.56 22.54
C ARG A 517 15.40 29.16 22.74
N LEU A 518 14.76 29.63 23.81
CA LEU A 518 13.35 29.36 24.08
C LEU A 518 12.45 29.95 22.98
N LEU A 519 12.66 31.22 22.62
CA LEU A 519 11.88 31.88 21.56
C LEU A 519 12.10 31.23 20.20
N LEU A 520 13.35 30.84 19.88
CA LEU A 520 13.69 30.14 18.65
C LEU A 520 12.96 28.81 18.55
N GLY A 521 12.94 28.05 19.64
CA GLY A 521 12.20 26.79 19.73
C GLY A 521 10.70 26.99 19.48
N ALA A 522 10.11 28.04 20.07
CA ALA A 522 8.71 28.38 19.85
C ALA A 522 8.41 28.72 18.37
N ALA A 523 9.29 29.49 17.72
CA ALA A 523 9.14 29.82 16.30
C ALA A 523 9.24 28.59 15.39
N GLU A 524 10.14 27.64 15.68
CA GLU A 524 10.32 26.45 14.84
C GLU A 524 9.28 25.34 15.08
N ALA A 525 8.45 25.44 16.12
CA ALA A 525 7.60 24.36 16.65
C ALA A 525 6.68 23.70 15.59
N THR A 526 6.08 24.49 14.70
CA THR A 526 5.02 24.03 13.79
C THR A 526 5.48 23.85 12.36
N ILE A 527 6.73 24.21 12.03
CA ILE A 527 7.24 24.16 10.65
C ILE A 527 7.25 22.71 10.11
N VAL A 528 7.68 21.74 10.91
CA VAL A 528 7.66 20.32 10.51
C VAL A 528 6.23 19.82 10.24
N PRO A 529 5.28 19.96 11.18
CA PRO A 529 3.87 19.65 10.92
C PRO A 529 3.28 20.36 9.69
N ALA A 530 3.64 21.63 9.45
CA ALA A 530 3.16 22.37 8.28
C ALA A 530 3.66 21.77 6.96
N MET A 531 4.92 21.34 6.89
CA MET A 531 5.46 20.64 5.72
C MET A 531 4.75 19.30 5.48
N GLU A 532 4.50 18.52 6.55
CA GLU A 532 3.76 17.26 6.48
C GLU A 532 2.35 17.42 5.93
N ILE A 533 1.63 18.44 6.40
CA ILE A 533 0.28 18.77 5.91
C ILE A 533 0.33 19.14 4.43
N THR A 534 1.31 19.93 4.02
CA THR A 534 1.47 20.35 2.61
C THR A 534 1.74 19.16 1.70
N ILE A 535 2.57 18.21 2.13
CA ILE A 535 2.78 16.95 1.41
C ILE A 535 1.44 16.19 1.27
N GLY A 536 0.68 16.14 2.36
CA GLY A 536 -0.66 15.56 2.41
C GLY A 536 -1.65 16.17 1.40
N MET A 537 -1.56 17.47 1.17
CA MET A 537 -2.45 18.24 0.29
C MET A 537 -2.19 18.02 -1.20
N PHE A 538 -0.94 17.82 -1.62
CA PHE A 538 -0.56 17.79 -3.04
C PHE A 538 -0.24 16.40 -3.58
N PHE A 539 0.09 15.44 -2.71
CA PHE A 539 0.56 14.11 -3.10
C PHE A 539 -0.39 13.00 -2.63
N ASN A 540 -0.56 11.97 -3.46
CA ASN A 540 -1.35 10.80 -3.08
C ASN A 540 -0.59 9.90 -2.09
N ARG A 541 -1.29 8.97 -1.41
CA ARG A 541 -0.69 8.13 -0.36
C ARG A 541 0.52 7.31 -0.84
N ARG A 542 0.48 6.85 -2.10
CA ARG A 542 1.59 6.10 -2.70
C ARG A 542 2.81 6.99 -2.91
N GLU A 543 2.61 8.21 -3.40
CA GLU A 543 3.66 9.22 -3.58
C GLU A 543 4.29 9.63 -2.26
N GLN A 544 3.48 9.89 -1.24
CA GLN A 544 3.97 10.28 0.08
C GLN A 544 4.94 9.25 0.64
N SER A 545 4.66 7.94 0.46
CA SER A 545 5.50 6.86 1.02
C SER A 545 6.97 6.91 0.57
N TYR A 546 7.26 7.43 -0.63
CA TYR A 546 8.63 7.57 -1.12
C TYR A 546 9.14 9.01 -1.17
N LEU A 547 8.25 10.01 -1.20
CA LEU A 547 8.64 11.43 -1.08
C LEU A 547 9.07 11.79 0.34
N GLN A 548 8.48 11.14 1.34
CA GLN A 548 8.84 11.34 2.74
C GLN A 548 10.34 11.12 2.96
N PRO A 549 10.91 9.93 2.69
CA PRO A 549 12.35 9.74 2.76
C PRO A 549 13.19 10.78 2.02
N VAL A 550 12.72 11.33 0.88
CA VAL A 550 13.42 12.38 0.13
C VAL A 550 13.46 13.71 0.88
N LEU A 551 12.33 14.16 1.46
CA LEU A 551 12.31 15.35 2.31
C LEU A 551 13.32 15.20 3.45
N TRP A 552 13.39 14.01 4.05
CA TRP A 552 14.26 13.77 5.18
C TRP A 552 15.70 13.44 4.83
N ILE A 553 16.03 13.07 3.58
CA ILE A 553 17.43 13.09 3.10
C ILE A 553 18.04 14.48 3.35
N THR A 554 17.25 15.55 3.22
CA THR A 554 17.75 16.91 3.44
C THR A 554 18.07 17.21 4.90
N CYS A 555 17.47 16.50 5.88
CA CYS A 555 17.87 16.65 7.28
C CYS A 555 19.26 16.07 7.54
N GLN A 556 19.57 14.91 6.94
CA GLN A 556 20.89 14.29 7.04
C GLN A 556 21.96 15.06 6.25
N ALA A 557 21.55 15.89 5.28
CA ALA A 557 22.42 16.80 4.57
C ALA A 557 22.82 18.04 5.38
N ALA A 558 22.09 18.40 6.45
CA ALA A 558 22.40 19.61 7.21
C ALA A 558 23.83 19.61 7.81
N PRO A 559 24.32 18.54 8.47
CA PRO A 559 25.71 18.49 8.93
C PRO A 559 26.75 18.64 7.81
N LEU A 560 26.43 18.21 6.58
CA LEU A 560 27.28 18.41 5.40
C LEU A 560 27.40 19.91 5.07
N VAL A 561 26.26 20.60 4.98
CA VAL A 561 26.21 22.04 4.69
C VAL A 561 26.87 22.84 5.81
N THR A 562 26.43 22.67 7.06
CA THR A 562 26.96 23.42 8.20
C THR A 562 28.44 23.10 8.45
N GLY A 563 28.88 21.87 8.20
CA GLY A 563 30.29 21.47 8.32
C GLY A 563 31.19 22.25 7.37
N PHE A 564 30.80 22.39 6.10
CA PHE A 564 31.56 23.19 5.14
C PHE A 564 31.49 24.69 5.42
N LEU A 565 30.33 25.22 5.83
CA LEU A 565 30.20 26.62 6.24
C LEU A 565 31.11 26.92 7.44
N SER A 566 31.06 26.07 8.47
CA SER A 566 31.90 26.18 9.66
C SER A 566 33.39 26.02 9.33
N TYR A 567 33.75 25.17 8.37
CA TYR A 567 35.13 25.02 7.91
C TYR A 567 35.66 26.32 7.30
N GLY A 568 34.88 26.97 6.41
CA GLY A 568 35.27 28.24 5.80
C GLY A 568 35.44 29.35 6.84
N LEU A 569 34.51 29.43 7.81
CA LEU A 569 34.53 30.45 8.85
C LEU A 569 35.66 30.29 9.88
N LEU A 570 36.26 29.09 10.00
CA LEU A 570 37.45 28.88 10.84
C LEU A 570 38.70 29.61 10.32
N TYR A 571 38.70 30.05 9.06
CA TYR A 571 39.77 30.88 8.48
C TYR A 571 39.46 32.38 8.57
N ALA A 572 38.32 32.78 9.12
CA ALA A 572 37.98 34.18 9.25
C ALA A 572 38.86 34.86 10.29
N GLU A 573 39.68 35.82 9.85
CA GLU A 573 40.47 36.69 10.72
C GLU A 573 39.74 38.03 10.85
N GLY A 574 39.32 38.40 12.05
CA GLY A 574 38.57 39.63 12.26
C GLY A 574 38.04 39.83 13.69
N PRO A 575 37.41 40.98 13.97
CA PRO A 575 36.92 41.33 15.31
C PRO A 575 35.64 40.57 15.70
N VAL A 576 34.92 40.00 14.73
CA VAL A 576 33.71 39.21 14.96
C VAL A 576 34.08 37.74 15.08
N LEU A 577 33.70 37.11 16.18
CA LEU A 577 34.03 35.70 16.41
C LEU A 577 33.35 34.77 15.39
N PRO A 578 34.01 33.67 14.97
CA PRO A 578 33.49 32.76 13.95
C PRO A 578 32.08 32.22 14.23
N TRP A 579 31.72 31.97 15.49
CA TRP A 579 30.38 31.47 15.82
C TRP A 579 29.26 32.48 15.53
N LYS A 580 29.53 33.79 15.65
CA LYS A 580 28.57 34.85 15.28
C LYS A 580 28.45 34.98 13.77
N LEU A 581 29.57 34.89 13.05
CA LEU A 581 29.56 34.85 11.59
C LEU A 581 28.73 33.67 11.07
N LEU A 582 28.80 32.51 11.73
CA LEU A 582 27.97 31.36 11.39
C LEU A 582 26.48 31.69 11.52
N HIS A 583 26.04 32.32 12.62
CA HIS A 583 24.65 32.73 12.80
C HIS A 583 24.21 33.81 11.79
N ILE A 584 25.11 34.73 11.41
CA ILE A 584 24.81 35.74 10.39
C ILE A 584 24.56 35.06 9.03
N VAL A 585 25.43 34.12 8.64
CA VAL A 585 25.28 33.39 7.37
C VAL A 585 24.02 32.55 7.37
N THR A 586 23.78 31.76 8.43
CA THR A 586 22.58 30.91 8.48
C THR A 586 21.30 31.76 8.58
N GLY A 587 21.29 32.80 9.41
CA GLY A 587 20.16 33.74 9.53
C GLY A 587 19.84 34.44 8.21
N GLY A 588 20.86 34.81 7.43
CA GLY A 588 20.70 35.42 6.10
C GLY A 588 20.13 34.45 5.06
N LEU A 589 20.58 33.19 5.05
CA LEU A 589 19.99 32.15 4.20
C LEU A 589 18.52 31.90 4.57
N THR A 590 18.20 31.86 5.86
CA THR A 590 16.83 31.71 6.36
C THR A 590 15.97 32.94 6.02
N LEU A 591 16.53 34.15 6.01
CA LEU A 591 15.81 35.36 5.59
C LEU A 591 15.45 35.33 4.10
N PHE A 592 16.40 34.93 3.25
CA PHE A 592 16.15 34.73 1.81
C PHE A 592 15.05 33.68 1.59
N LEU A 593 15.12 32.57 2.33
CA LEU A 593 14.10 31.53 2.31
C LEU A 593 12.73 32.08 2.74
N ALA A 594 12.66 32.90 3.80
CA ALA A 594 11.41 33.51 4.25
C ALA A 594 10.77 34.38 3.16
N ALA A 595 11.59 35.17 2.45
CA ALA A 595 11.14 35.97 1.31
C ALA A 595 10.62 35.08 0.18
N TRP A 596 11.34 34.01 -0.18
CA TRP A 596 10.90 33.07 -1.21
C TRP A 596 9.57 32.39 -0.85
N VAL A 597 9.43 31.90 0.38
CA VAL A 597 8.21 31.27 0.89
C VAL A 597 7.03 32.24 0.87
N TRP A 598 7.24 33.52 1.19
CA TRP A 598 6.17 34.53 1.18
C TRP A 598 5.46 34.68 -0.19
N PHE A 599 6.18 34.48 -1.29
CA PHE A 599 5.67 34.65 -2.65
C PHE A 599 5.18 33.36 -3.31
N GLU A 600 5.81 32.21 -3.03
CA GLU A 600 5.58 30.95 -3.77
C GLU A 600 4.87 29.85 -2.96
N TYR A 601 4.82 29.93 -1.62
CA TYR A 601 4.26 28.84 -0.80
C TYR A 601 2.72 28.79 -0.92
N PRO A 602 2.12 27.65 -1.33
CA PRO A 602 0.68 27.55 -1.52
C PRO A 602 -0.06 27.26 -0.20
N SER A 603 -1.27 27.80 -0.02
CA SER A 603 -2.12 27.46 1.13
C SER A 603 -2.77 26.08 0.96
N ASN A 604 -3.26 25.77 -0.25
CA ASN A 604 -3.88 24.50 -0.64
C ASN A 604 -3.81 24.34 -2.19
N PRO A 605 -4.22 23.20 -2.75
CA PRO A 605 -4.18 22.98 -4.20
C PRO A 605 -5.05 23.96 -5.00
N ALA A 606 -6.17 24.42 -4.45
CA ALA A 606 -7.07 25.36 -5.12
C ALA A 606 -6.44 26.77 -5.26
N GLU A 607 -5.67 27.22 -4.28
CA GLU A 607 -4.97 28.50 -4.27
C GLU A 607 -3.57 28.46 -4.91
N ALA A 608 -3.10 27.29 -5.36
CA ALA A 608 -1.78 27.13 -5.95
C ALA A 608 -1.63 27.91 -7.27
N ARG A 609 -0.80 28.96 -7.25
CA ARG A 609 -0.59 29.88 -8.40
C ARG A 609 0.11 29.22 -9.60
N PHE A 610 0.85 28.15 -9.37
CA PHE A 610 1.61 27.45 -10.43
C PHE A 610 0.80 26.38 -11.17
N LEU A 611 -0.44 26.10 -10.73
CA LEU A 611 -1.36 25.14 -11.36
C LEU A 611 -2.43 25.87 -12.18
N THR A 612 -2.75 25.37 -13.37
CA THR A 612 -3.93 25.80 -14.15
C THR A 612 -5.22 25.28 -13.52
N LEU A 613 -6.39 25.81 -13.90
CA LEU A 613 -7.69 25.36 -13.35
C LEU A 613 -7.91 23.85 -13.53
N GLU A 614 -7.67 23.34 -14.74
CA GLU A 614 -7.69 21.90 -15.06
C GLU A 614 -6.73 21.10 -14.16
N GLU A 615 -5.48 21.55 -14.02
CA GLU A 615 -4.48 20.87 -13.19
C GLU A 615 -4.89 20.85 -11.70
N LYS A 616 -5.52 21.92 -11.19
CA LYS A 616 -6.01 21.99 -9.80
C LYS A 616 -7.07 20.92 -9.54
N ILE A 617 -8.05 20.81 -10.43
CA ILE A 617 -9.14 19.85 -10.32
C ILE A 617 -8.60 18.42 -10.35
N HIS A 618 -7.67 18.12 -11.27
CA HIS A 618 -7.03 16.81 -11.33
C HIS A 618 -6.17 16.49 -10.10
N VAL A 619 -5.45 17.47 -9.53
CA VAL A 619 -4.70 17.26 -8.29
C VAL A 619 -5.64 16.93 -7.14
N ILE A 620 -6.73 17.66 -6.98
CA ILE A 620 -7.74 17.43 -5.94
C ILE A 620 -8.37 16.04 -6.11
N ARG A 621 -8.87 15.71 -7.31
CA ARG A 621 -9.44 14.38 -7.63
C ARG A 621 -8.46 13.24 -7.33
N ARG A 622 -7.19 13.38 -7.74
CA ARG A 622 -6.14 12.36 -7.49
C ARG A 622 -5.89 12.14 -6.01
N VAL A 623 -5.89 13.21 -5.22
CA VAL A 623 -5.64 13.12 -3.78
C VAL A 623 -6.86 12.52 -3.06
N HIS A 624 -8.09 12.95 -3.38
CA HIS A 624 -9.32 12.37 -2.83
C HIS A 624 -9.49 10.89 -3.18
N ALA A 625 -9.30 10.50 -4.45
CA ALA A 625 -9.41 9.10 -4.87
C ALA A 625 -8.41 8.16 -4.17
N ALA A 626 -7.27 8.71 -3.71
CA ALA A 626 -6.22 7.94 -3.06
C ALA A 626 -6.18 8.07 -1.53
N GLN A 627 -6.91 9.03 -0.95
CA GLN A 627 -6.96 9.27 0.49
C GLN A 627 -8.41 9.17 0.97
N GLN A 628 -8.67 8.28 1.92
CA GLN A 628 -9.95 8.17 2.64
C GLN A 628 -10.12 9.28 3.70
N SER A 629 -9.65 10.50 3.42
CA SER A 629 -9.56 11.64 4.35
C SER A 629 -9.58 12.96 3.57
N SER A 630 -10.16 14.00 4.15
CA SER A 630 -10.17 15.36 3.59
C SER A 630 -8.76 15.95 3.47
N ILE A 631 -8.59 16.83 2.46
CA ILE A 631 -7.40 17.60 2.10
C ILE A 631 -7.22 18.78 3.06
N GLU A 632 -8.29 19.57 3.29
CA GLU A 632 -8.27 20.69 4.23
C GLU A 632 -9.60 20.78 5.02
N GLN A 633 -9.50 20.96 6.35
CA GLN A 633 -10.65 21.27 7.19
C GLN A 633 -10.32 22.37 8.20
N LYS A 634 -11.03 23.50 8.12
CA LYS A 634 -10.85 24.65 9.02
C LYS A 634 -11.59 24.53 10.34
N ARG A 635 -12.60 23.66 10.43
CA ARG A 635 -13.37 23.44 11.67
C ARG A 635 -12.71 22.40 12.57
N PHE A 636 -12.50 22.78 13.82
CA PHE A 636 -12.00 21.88 14.87
C PHE A 636 -13.10 20.92 15.36
N LYS A 637 -12.84 19.62 15.30
CA LYS A 637 -13.77 18.54 15.73
C LYS A 637 -13.31 17.90 17.05
N ARG A 638 -13.97 18.26 18.16
CA ARG A 638 -13.57 17.83 19.53
C ARG A 638 -13.64 16.32 19.71
N GLU A 639 -14.61 15.68 19.09
CA GLU A 639 -14.82 14.23 19.10
C GLU A 639 -13.60 13.47 18.54
N GLN A 640 -12.99 13.99 17.47
CA GLN A 640 -11.77 13.40 16.90
C GLN A 640 -10.58 13.51 17.85
N VAL A 641 -10.48 14.61 18.61
CA VAL A 641 -9.43 14.79 19.63
C VAL A 641 -9.58 13.78 20.76
N VAL A 642 -10.80 13.63 21.30
CA VAL A 642 -11.08 12.68 22.38
C VAL A 642 -10.80 11.25 21.92
N GLU A 643 -11.17 10.90 20.69
CA GLU A 643 -10.84 9.60 20.11
C GLU A 643 -9.32 9.38 20.02
N THR A 644 -8.58 10.39 19.56
CA THR A 644 -7.12 10.31 19.42
C THR A 644 -6.42 10.08 20.75
N LEU A 645 -6.84 10.79 21.80
CA LEU A 645 -6.30 10.67 23.15
C LEU A 645 -6.62 9.31 23.80
N ARG A 646 -7.71 8.65 23.38
CA ARG A 646 -8.09 7.31 23.84
C ARG A 646 -7.47 6.18 23.02
N ASP A 647 -6.93 6.47 21.83
CA ASP A 647 -6.30 5.47 20.97
C ASP A 647 -4.88 5.14 21.47
N PRO A 648 -4.61 3.90 21.94
CA PRO A 648 -3.30 3.52 22.44
C PRO A 648 -2.20 3.63 21.38
N VAL A 649 -2.53 3.49 20.09
CA VAL A 649 -1.56 3.62 18.99
C VAL A 649 -0.96 5.03 18.96
N SER A 650 -1.76 6.07 19.28
CA SER A 650 -1.27 7.46 19.34
C SER A 650 -0.23 7.66 20.43
N TRP A 651 -0.44 7.07 21.61
CA TRP A 651 0.52 7.12 22.71
C TRP A 651 1.77 6.29 22.43
N LEU A 652 1.64 5.15 21.75
CA LEU A 652 2.78 4.34 21.35
C LEU A 652 3.67 5.08 20.34
N PHE A 653 3.09 5.81 19.38
CA PHE A 653 3.86 6.67 18.48
C PHE A 653 4.52 7.84 19.22
N ALA A 654 3.85 8.44 20.21
CA ALA A 654 4.47 9.46 21.06
C ALA A 654 5.66 8.88 21.87
N LEU A 655 5.49 7.69 22.46
CA LEU A 655 6.54 7.00 23.20
C LEU A 655 7.70 6.56 22.30
N GLN A 656 7.41 6.09 21.10
CA GLN A 656 8.41 5.76 20.08
C GLN A 656 9.24 7.01 19.72
N SER A 657 8.57 8.14 19.50
CA SER A 657 9.24 9.42 19.19
C SER A 657 10.12 9.87 20.36
N PHE A 658 9.62 9.79 21.60
CA PHE A 658 10.38 10.08 22.81
C PHE A 658 11.63 9.21 22.94
N THR A 659 11.46 7.88 22.86
CA THR A 659 12.55 6.92 23.05
C THR A 659 13.64 7.11 22.01
N LEU A 660 13.29 7.29 20.73
CA LEU A 660 14.29 7.47 19.68
C LEU A 660 15.00 8.82 19.78
N MET A 661 14.25 9.88 20.09
CA MET A 661 14.80 11.24 20.19
C MET A 661 15.63 11.48 21.46
N TYR A 662 15.56 10.57 22.42
CA TYR A 662 16.44 10.55 23.58
C TYR A 662 17.93 10.55 23.20
N SER A 663 18.31 9.99 22.04
CA SER A 663 19.70 10.02 21.54
C SER A 663 20.01 11.20 20.62
N ASN A 664 19.06 12.08 20.30
CA ASN A 664 19.18 13.02 19.19
C ASN A 664 20.26 14.11 19.37
N ASN A 665 20.56 14.50 20.62
CA ASN A 665 21.64 15.47 20.90
C ASN A 665 23.02 14.96 20.46
N LEU A 666 23.20 13.64 20.32
CA LEU A 666 24.41 13.06 19.75
C LEU A 666 24.73 13.70 18.40
N ASN A 667 23.75 13.84 17.51
CA ASN A 667 23.96 14.37 16.15
C ASN A 667 24.23 15.88 16.11
N TYR A 668 23.45 16.66 16.86
CA TYR A 668 23.33 18.11 16.65
C TYR A 668 24.05 18.97 17.70
N GLY A 669 24.47 18.38 18.83
CA GLY A 669 25.20 19.11 19.88
C GLY A 669 26.51 18.42 20.26
N GLN A 670 26.44 17.15 20.63
CA GLN A 670 27.54 16.47 21.32
C GLN A 670 28.64 15.93 20.39
N LYS A 671 28.33 15.56 19.14
CA LYS A 671 29.29 14.93 18.20
C LYS A 671 30.59 15.71 18.04
N ASN A 672 30.51 17.04 17.89
CA ASN A 672 31.70 17.88 17.69
C ASN A 672 32.60 17.87 18.94
N LEU A 673 32.00 17.95 20.13
CA LEU A 673 32.71 17.92 21.41
C LEU A 673 33.37 16.56 21.68
N ILE A 674 32.71 15.46 21.32
CA ILE A 674 33.32 14.12 21.42
C ILE A 674 34.48 14.00 20.44
N THR A 675 34.32 14.50 19.21
CA THR A 675 35.36 14.45 18.18
C THR A 675 36.61 15.21 18.62
N THR A 676 36.46 16.40 19.22
CA THR A 676 37.59 17.13 19.78
C THR A 676 38.19 16.44 21.01
N SER A 677 37.38 15.79 21.85
CA SER A 677 37.86 15.01 23.01
C SER A 677 38.69 13.76 22.64
N ILE A 678 38.48 13.19 21.44
CA ILE A 678 39.30 12.11 20.86
C ILE A 678 40.68 12.64 20.38
N GLY A 679 40.87 13.96 20.37
CA GLY A 679 42.12 14.61 19.98
C GLY A 679 42.18 15.00 18.51
N ILE A 680 41.03 15.26 17.89
CA ILE A 680 40.91 15.87 16.56
C ILE A 680 40.77 17.38 16.73
N LYS A 681 41.52 18.17 15.95
CA LYS A 681 41.41 19.65 15.99
C LYS A 681 40.01 20.11 15.55
N PRO A 682 39.54 21.30 15.96
CA PRO A 682 38.23 21.84 15.55
C PRO A 682 37.98 21.77 14.03
N LEU A 683 38.99 22.12 13.23
CA LEU A 683 38.93 22.02 11.77
C LEU A 683 38.70 20.59 11.25
N GLY A 684 39.31 19.59 11.89
CA GLY A 684 39.06 18.18 11.56
C GLY A 684 37.67 17.73 12.01
N SER A 685 37.14 18.29 13.10
CA SER A 685 35.81 17.97 13.61
C SER A 685 34.70 18.38 12.62
N THR A 686 34.84 19.52 11.95
CA THR A 686 33.85 19.96 10.95
C THR A 686 33.83 19.04 9.73
N LEU A 687 34.99 18.55 9.29
CA LEU A 687 35.10 17.55 8.21
C LEU A 687 34.52 16.19 8.61
N VAL A 688 34.74 15.72 9.84
CA VAL A 688 34.11 14.49 10.36
C VAL A 688 32.59 14.63 10.37
N ALA A 689 32.08 15.79 10.77
CA ALA A 689 30.64 16.04 10.78
C ALA A 689 30.06 16.06 9.35
N ALA A 690 30.78 16.64 8.39
CA ALA A 690 30.44 16.62 6.97
C ALA A 690 30.43 15.19 6.39
N ALA A 691 31.46 14.40 6.67
CA ALA A 691 31.53 12.99 6.28
C ALA A 691 30.37 12.17 6.88
N GLY A 692 30.03 12.42 8.16
CA GLY A 692 28.87 11.81 8.79
C GLY A 692 27.55 12.20 8.14
N GLY A 693 27.39 13.45 7.69
CA GLY A 693 26.24 13.90 6.91
C GLY A 693 26.12 13.18 5.56
N ALA A 694 27.22 13.08 4.80
CA ALA A 694 27.26 12.35 3.53
C ALA A 694 26.93 10.85 3.70
N PHE A 695 27.44 10.21 4.76
CA PHE A 695 27.09 8.84 5.09
C PHE A 695 25.60 8.69 5.47
N GLY A 696 25.06 9.65 6.23
CA GLY A 696 23.63 9.71 6.54
C GLY A 696 22.75 9.82 5.29
N ILE A 697 23.14 10.66 4.31
CA ILE A 697 22.47 10.76 3.01
C ILE A 697 22.46 9.40 2.30
N LEU A 698 23.61 8.73 2.22
CA LEU A 698 23.71 7.41 1.60
C LEU A 698 22.79 6.39 2.28
N CYS A 699 22.77 6.38 3.61
CA CYS A 699 21.85 5.51 4.38
C CYS A 699 20.39 5.79 4.04
N CYS A 700 19.97 7.06 3.97
CA CYS A 700 18.61 7.43 3.60
C CYS A 700 18.26 7.06 2.15
N VAL A 701 19.20 7.20 1.19
CA VAL A 701 18.98 6.75 -0.19
C VAL A 701 18.77 5.24 -0.24
N VAL A 702 19.61 4.47 0.44
CA VAL A 702 19.47 3.01 0.55
C VAL A 702 18.14 2.64 1.22
N ALA A 703 17.76 3.32 2.30
CA ALA A 703 16.48 3.13 2.97
C ALA A 703 15.28 3.40 2.06
N THR A 704 15.34 4.46 1.27
CA THR A 704 14.29 4.83 0.30
C THR A 704 14.11 3.74 -0.75
N LEU A 705 15.22 3.22 -1.31
CA LEU A 705 15.20 2.12 -2.27
C LEU A 705 14.69 0.82 -1.64
N ALA A 706 15.06 0.55 -0.38
CA ALA A 706 14.59 -0.62 0.37
C ALA A 706 13.09 -0.56 0.67
N LEU A 707 12.57 0.61 1.09
CA LEU A 707 11.13 0.83 1.31
C LEU A 707 10.32 0.68 0.03
N ARG A 708 10.86 1.15 -1.11
CA ARG A 708 10.23 0.95 -2.42
C ARG A 708 10.13 -0.53 -2.80
N ARG A 709 11.13 -1.35 -2.42
CA ARG A 709 11.16 -2.78 -2.72
C ARG A 709 10.35 -3.62 -1.72
N TRP A 710 10.31 -3.22 -0.46
CA TRP A 710 9.63 -3.92 0.65
C TRP A 710 8.75 -2.95 1.46
N PRO A 711 7.60 -2.53 0.92
CA PRO A 711 6.75 -1.51 1.55
C PRO A 711 5.94 -2.01 2.76
N SER A 712 5.81 -3.33 2.96
CA SER A 712 4.82 -3.95 3.87
C SER A 712 5.33 -4.34 5.26
N ASN A 713 6.49 -3.84 5.70
CA ASN A 713 7.05 -4.14 7.02
C ASN A 713 7.80 -2.94 7.63
N LEU A 714 7.09 -1.85 7.92
CA LEU A 714 7.70 -0.61 8.40
C LEU A 714 8.46 -0.77 9.74
N ALA A 715 7.96 -1.62 10.65
CA ALA A 715 8.66 -1.93 11.92
C ALA A 715 10.00 -2.67 11.71
N LEU A 716 10.09 -3.54 10.70
CA LEU A 716 11.33 -4.24 10.37
C LEU A 716 12.37 -3.23 9.89
N HIS A 717 12.01 -2.34 8.96
CA HIS A 717 12.91 -1.27 8.52
C HIS A 717 13.37 -0.42 9.70
N GLY A 718 12.46 -0.02 10.59
CA GLY A 718 12.82 0.72 11.80
C GLY A 718 13.80 -0.02 12.72
N THR A 719 13.70 -1.35 12.79
CA THR A 719 14.65 -2.19 13.54
C THR A 719 16.01 -2.22 12.85
N LEU A 720 16.02 -2.44 11.54
CA LEU A 720 17.25 -2.55 10.74
C LEU A 720 18.13 -1.31 10.83
N TRP A 721 17.52 -0.12 10.83
CA TRP A 721 18.26 1.15 10.89
C TRP A 721 18.72 1.54 12.30
N CYS A 722 18.21 0.90 13.35
CA CYS A 722 18.74 1.04 14.71
C CYS A 722 19.94 0.12 14.99
N MET A 723 20.06 -1.02 14.29
CA MET A 723 21.16 -1.97 14.54
C MET A 723 22.57 -1.39 14.34
N PRO A 724 22.87 -0.63 13.27
CA PRO A 724 24.15 0.04 13.14
C PRO A 724 24.41 1.03 14.29
N ALA A 725 23.36 1.70 14.78
CA ALA A 725 23.50 2.62 15.90
C ALA A 725 23.89 1.89 17.20
N VAL A 726 23.26 0.74 17.48
CA VAL A 726 23.64 -0.16 18.57
C VAL A 726 25.10 -0.59 18.43
N ALA A 727 25.51 -1.07 17.25
CA ALA A 727 26.87 -1.51 17.01
C ALA A 727 27.89 -0.37 17.22
N GLY A 728 27.61 0.82 16.69
CA GLY A 728 28.43 2.01 16.86
C GLY A 728 28.53 2.43 18.33
N GLY A 729 27.43 2.42 19.08
CA GLY A 729 27.43 2.76 20.50
C GLY A 729 28.17 1.74 21.38
N VAL A 730 27.98 0.44 21.14
CA VAL A 730 28.73 -0.61 21.84
C VAL A 730 30.22 -0.45 21.55
N ALA A 731 30.60 -0.22 20.29
CA ALA A 731 31.98 0.00 19.90
C ALA A 731 32.57 1.28 20.52
N MET A 732 31.79 2.35 20.66
CA MET A 732 32.23 3.55 21.40
C MET A 732 32.58 3.26 22.86
N VAL A 733 31.96 2.25 23.48
CA VAL A 733 32.27 1.82 24.85
C VAL A 733 33.46 0.86 24.90
N THR A 734 33.59 -0.06 23.94
CA THR A 734 34.56 -1.15 24.00
C THR A 734 35.89 -0.86 23.31
N VAL A 735 35.91 -0.01 22.28
CA VAL A 735 37.12 0.32 21.53
C VAL A 735 38.07 1.18 22.39
N PRO A 736 39.38 0.84 22.44
CA PRO A 736 40.39 1.64 23.13
C PRO A 736 40.48 3.10 22.62
N TRP A 737 40.69 4.05 23.54
CA TRP A 737 40.65 5.51 23.24
C TRP A 737 41.77 5.99 22.30
N ASP A 738 42.88 5.25 22.22
CA ASP A 738 44.01 5.51 21.33
C ASP A 738 43.68 5.24 19.85
N ARG A 739 42.66 4.43 19.57
CA ARG A 739 42.24 4.05 18.21
C ARG A 739 41.32 5.12 17.59
N LYS A 740 41.86 6.32 17.38
CA LYS A 740 41.15 7.51 16.91
C LYS A 740 40.25 7.27 15.69
N ILE A 741 40.79 6.72 14.60
CA ILE A 741 40.02 6.48 13.36
C ILE A 741 38.85 5.52 13.60
N GLY A 742 39.08 4.46 14.38
CA GLY A 742 38.04 3.50 14.75
C GLY A 742 36.90 4.17 15.52
N LEU A 743 37.23 5.01 16.51
CA LEU A 743 36.23 5.75 17.29
C LEU A 743 35.44 6.74 16.44
N LEU A 744 36.08 7.44 15.50
CA LEU A 744 35.37 8.34 14.58
C LEU A 744 34.37 7.58 13.69
N ALA A 745 34.78 6.41 13.16
CA ALA A 745 33.88 5.57 12.38
C ALA A 745 32.69 5.07 13.23
N CYS A 746 32.94 4.64 14.48
CA CYS A 746 31.91 4.19 15.40
C CYS A 746 30.94 5.33 15.76
N LEU A 747 31.46 6.54 15.98
CA LEU A 747 30.67 7.73 16.26
C LEU A 747 29.76 8.11 15.08
N ILE A 748 30.28 8.07 13.85
CA ILE A 748 29.49 8.31 12.64
C ILE A 748 28.40 7.23 12.49
N LEU A 749 28.75 5.96 12.71
CA LEU A 749 27.81 4.84 12.62
C LEU A 749 26.67 4.99 13.64
N ALA A 750 27.01 5.34 14.89
CA ALA A 750 26.07 5.59 15.97
C ALA A 750 25.14 6.78 15.69
N ALA A 751 25.68 7.87 15.16
CA ALA A 751 24.95 9.11 14.99
C ALA A 751 24.09 9.12 13.72
N ALA A 752 24.57 8.60 12.58
CA ALA A 752 23.96 8.87 11.28
C ALA A 752 22.83 7.90 10.85
N THR A 753 22.60 6.80 11.57
CA THR A 753 21.81 5.66 11.06
C THR A 753 20.37 5.59 11.61
N TYR A 754 20.18 5.77 12.91
CA TYR A 754 18.85 5.66 13.55
C TYR A 754 17.85 6.75 13.12
N GLY A 755 18.32 7.84 12.50
CA GLY A 755 17.46 8.90 11.98
C GLY A 755 16.46 8.39 10.93
N VAL A 756 16.81 7.34 10.18
CA VAL A 756 15.91 6.67 9.24
C VAL A 756 14.68 6.09 9.94
N THR A 757 14.86 5.52 11.14
CA THR A 757 13.76 4.97 11.94
C THR A 757 12.76 6.04 12.36
N TYR A 758 13.23 7.25 12.68
CA TYR A 758 12.37 8.39 13.01
C TYR A 758 11.49 8.77 11.82
N ILE A 759 12.10 8.85 10.64
CA ILE A 759 11.45 9.23 9.39
C ILE A 759 10.32 8.25 9.04
N ILE A 760 10.61 6.95 9.15
CA ILE A 760 9.61 5.90 8.91
C ILE A 760 8.46 6.02 9.91
N ALA A 761 8.76 6.19 11.20
CA ALA A 761 7.72 6.26 12.22
C ALA A 761 6.83 7.51 12.10
N LEU A 762 7.40 8.65 11.67
CA LEU A 762 6.65 9.87 11.40
C LEU A 762 5.66 9.70 10.24
N GLY A 763 6.11 9.13 9.10
CA GLY A 763 5.21 8.83 7.99
C GLY A 763 4.16 7.76 8.37
N TRP A 764 4.54 6.80 9.20
CA TRP A 764 3.66 5.76 9.68
C TRP A 764 2.55 6.32 10.58
N THR A 765 2.88 7.19 11.55
CA THR A 765 1.87 7.82 12.43
C THR A 765 0.86 8.66 11.65
N THR A 766 1.26 9.36 10.58
CA THR A 766 0.29 10.13 9.78
C THR A 766 -0.60 9.20 8.96
N SER A 767 -0.02 8.17 8.36
CA SER A 767 -0.73 7.26 7.45
C SER A 767 -1.64 6.23 8.13
N THR A 768 -1.45 5.94 9.42
CA THR A 768 -2.33 5.06 10.21
C THR A 768 -3.51 5.81 10.85
N ALA A 769 -3.80 7.05 10.48
CA ALA A 769 -4.92 7.84 11.02
C ALA A 769 -5.75 8.44 9.89
N ALA A 770 -7.06 8.54 10.11
CA ALA A 770 -7.97 9.28 9.25
C ALA A 770 -8.73 10.31 10.08
N GLY A 771 -9.35 11.29 9.42
CA GLY A 771 -9.91 12.49 10.03
C GLY A 771 -8.85 13.58 10.21
N TYR A 772 -9.13 14.77 9.71
CA TYR A 772 -8.20 15.90 9.67
C TYR A 772 -7.80 16.35 11.09
N THR A 773 -8.78 16.53 11.98
CA THR A 773 -8.50 16.92 13.38
C THR A 773 -7.77 15.81 14.15
N LYS A 774 -8.11 14.53 13.90
CA LYS A 774 -7.40 13.37 14.49
C LYS A 774 -5.94 13.30 14.04
N LYS A 775 -5.67 13.44 12.74
CA LYS A 775 -4.29 13.47 12.20
C LYS A 775 -3.48 14.58 12.83
N LEU A 776 -4.02 15.81 12.89
CA LEU A 776 -3.36 16.94 13.54
C LEU A 776 -3.08 16.65 15.03
N THR A 777 -4.06 16.15 15.76
CA THR A 777 -3.92 15.80 17.18
C THR A 777 -2.84 14.75 17.38
N ARG A 778 -2.80 13.73 16.52
CA ARG A 778 -1.79 12.67 16.62
C ARG A 778 -0.39 13.16 16.26
N ASN A 779 -0.27 14.08 15.30
CA ASN A 779 0.99 14.75 15.02
C ASN A 779 1.47 15.58 16.23
N VAL A 780 0.56 16.30 16.90
CA VAL A 780 0.89 17.00 18.16
C VAL A 780 1.38 16.02 19.23
N MET A 781 0.74 14.86 19.39
CA MET A 781 1.19 13.83 20.34
C MET A 781 2.58 13.27 19.97
N PHE A 782 2.83 13.00 18.69
CA PHE A 782 4.14 12.58 18.21
C PHE A 782 5.22 13.64 18.47
N MET A 783 4.89 14.92 18.24
CA MET A 783 5.78 16.06 18.48
C MET A 783 6.01 16.34 19.96
N LEU A 784 5.05 16.02 20.83
CA LEU A 784 5.22 16.03 22.28
C LEU A 784 6.30 15.02 22.67
N GLY A 785 6.18 13.77 22.20
CA GLY A 785 7.22 12.76 22.39
C GLY A 785 8.59 13.21 21.89
N TYR A 786 8.64 13.74 20.66
CA TYR A 786 9.84 14.29 20.05
C TYR A 786 10.49 15.36 20.93
N SER A 787 9.70 16.30 21.44
CA SER A 787 10.19 17.43 22.22
C SER A 787 10.70 17.00 23.59
N VAL A 788 9.96 16.13 24.28
CA VAL A 788 10.38 15.63 25.59
C VAL A 788 11.64 14.77 25.46
N GLY A 789 11.75 13.92 24.44
CA GLY A 789 12.97 13.13 24.20
C GLY A 789 14.18 14.02 23.96
N ASN A 790 14.02 15.03 23.12
CA ASN A 790 15.06 16.02 22.83
C ASN A 790 15.37 16.97 24.01
N LEU A 791 14.42 17.22 24.90
CA LEU A 791 14.62 18.01 26.12
C LEU A 791 15.58 17.26 27.07
N VAL A 792 15.39 15.95 27.20
CA VAL A 792 16.20 15.06 28.06
C VAL A 792 17.55 14.73 27.42
N SER A 793 17.61 14.63 26.08
CA SER A 793 18.79 14.16 25.34
C SER A 793 20.12 14.87 25.68
N PRO A 794 20.21 16.20 25.83
CA PRO A 794 21.46 16.87 26.24
C PRO A 794 21.89 16.54 27.67
N GLN A 795 20.93 16.23 28.55
CA GLN A 795 21.16 16.08 29.99
C GLN A 795 21.81 14.73 30.34
N ILE A 796 21.76 13.75 29.44
CA ILE A 796 22.43 12.45 29.60
C ILE A 796 23.96 12.58 29.49
N TRP A 797 24.44 13.64 28.83
CA TRP A 797 25.85 13.97 28.65
C TRP A 797 26.42 14.67 29.89
N VAL A 798 26.49 13.92 30.99
CA VAL A 798 26.96 14.41 32.29
C VAL A 798 28.45 14.76 32.20
N PRO A 799 28.86 16.02 32.48
CA PRO A 799 30.26 16.45 32.32
C PRO A 799 31.27 15.64 33.14
N ALA A 800 30.89 15.17 34.33
CA ALA A 800 31.75 14.36 35.20
C ALA A 800 32.13 13.00 34.60
N ASN A 801 31.37 12.51 33.61
CA ASN A 801 31.63 11.23 32.94
C ASN A 801 32.47 11.38 31.67
N ALA A 802 32.92 12.61 31.36
CA ALA A 802 33.80 12.87 30.23
C ALA A 802 35.16 12.16 30.39
N PRO A 803 35.84 11.81 29.30
CA PRO A 803 35.43 11.97 27.90
C PRO A 803 34.63 10.77 27.35
N ARG A 804 34.47 9.69 28.13
CA ARG A 804 33.91 8.42 27.63
C ARG A 804 32.38 8.35 27.69
N PHE A 805 31.76 9.03 28.66
CA PHE A 805 30.31 9.12 28.83
C PHE A 805 29.59 7.75 28.83
N TYR A 806 30.16 6.73 29.50
CA TYR A 806 29.63 5.36 29.48
C TYR A 806 28.13 5.27 29.81
N GLY A 807 27.66 6.06 30.79
CA GLY A 807 26.24 6.11 31.14
C GLY A 807 25.33 6.60 30.01
N ALA A 808 25.77 7.60 29.23
CA ALA A 808 25.02 8.11 28.08
C ALA A 808 24.93 7.05 26.96
N TRP A 809 26.04 6.37 26.65
CA TRP A 809 26.03 5.30 25.64
C TRP A 809 25.12 4.14 26.05
N ALA A 810 25.22 3.68 27.31
CA ALA A 810 24.38 2.60 27.82
C ALA A 810 22.88 2.96 27.79
N SER A 811 22.52 4.19 28.17
CA SER A 811 21.12 4.63 28.15
C SER A 811 20.59 4.80 26.72
N MET A 812 21.39 5.32 25.77
CA MET A 812 20.98 5.41 24.36
C MET A 812 20.78 4.04 23.72
N ILE A 813 21.68 3.08 23.98
CA ILE A 813 21.56 1.71 23.44
C ILE A 813 20.26 1.06 23.93
N SER A 814 19.99 1.13 25.23
CA SER A 814 18.84 0.48 25.85
C SER A 814 17.52 1.19 25.53
N VAL A 815 17.42 2.49 25.81
CA VAL A 815 16.16 3.25 25.69
C VAL A 815 15.83 3.58 24.23
N SER A 816 16.81 4.07 23.47
CA SER A 816 16.57 4.52 22.09
C SER A 816 16.67 3.35 21.12
N TRP A 817 17.85 2.78 20.95
CA TRP A 817 18.07 1.90 19.79
C TRP A 817 17.54 0.48 19.94
N ILE A 818 17.28 0.02 21.17
CA ILE A 818 16.57 -1.25 21.44
C ILE A 818 15.11 -1.00 21.80
N GLY A 819 14.82 -0.03 22.67
CA GLY A 819 13.45 0.29 23.10
C GLY A 819 12.54 0.74 21.96
N THR A 820 13.03 1.57 21.03
CA THR A 820 12.22 2.06 19.90
C THR A 820 11.76 0.92 18.98
N PRO A 821 12.62 -0.01 18.50
CA PRO A 821 12.16 -1.18 17.74
C PRO A 821 11.09 -2.01 18.45
N VAL A 822 11.21 -2.24 19.76
CA VAL A 822 10.20 -2.99 20.54
C VAL A 822 8.83 -2.30 20.44
N ILE A 823 8.78 -0.98 20.61
CA ILE A 823 7.54 -0.21 20.49
C ILE A 823 6.95 -0.29 19.07
N LEU A 824 7.79 -0.19 18.04
CA LEU A 824 7.35 -0.32 16.64
C LEU A 824 6.73 -1.69 16.34
N TRP A 825 7.28 -2.76 16.91
CA TRP A 825 6.69 -4.11 16.79
C TRP A 825 5.35 -4.23 17.52
N ILE A 826 5.19 -3.59 18.69
CA ILE A 826 3.90 -3.53 19.40
C ILE A 826 2.86 -2.78 18.55
N ILE A 827 3.23 -1.64 17.95
CA ILE A 827 2.35 -0.90 17.02
C ILE A 827 1.95 -1.82 15.86
N ARG A 828 2.91 -2.48 15.22
CA ARG A 828 2.66 -3.42 14.11
C ARG A 828 1.64 -4.49 14.52
N PHE A 829 1.83 -5.10 15.69
CA PHE A 829 0.96 -6.15 16.20
C PHE A 829 -0.49 -5.65 16.36
N ILE A 830 -0.69 -4.48 16.95
CA ILE A 830 -2.03 -3.88 17.13
C ILE A 830 -2.67 -3.58 15.77
N LEU A 831 -1.93 -3.00 14.83
CA LEU A 831 -2.46 -2.62 13.52
C LEU A 831 -2.80 -3.83 12.64
N VAL A 832 -1.97 -4.88 12.64
CA VAL A 832 -2.27 -6.13 11.94
C VAL A 832 -3.54 -6.77 12.47
N ARG A 833 -3.72 -6.79 13.80
CA ARG A 833 -4.93 -7.31 14.42
C ARG A 833 -6.17 -6.50 14.01
N ARG A 834 -6.10 -5.17 14.10
CA ARG A 834 -7.19 -4.28 13.65
C ARG A 834 -7.53 -4.50 12.17
N ASN A 835 -6.53 -4.68 11.31
CA ASN A 835 -6.75 -4.95 9.90
C ASN A 835 -7.45 -6.30 9.67
N LYS A 836 -7.09 -7.35 10.42
CA LYS A 836 -7.76 -8.64 10.33
C LYS A 836 -9.25 -8.52 10.64
N GLU A 837 -9.59 -7.88 11.76
CA GLU A 837 -10.98 -7.63 12.19
C GLU A 837 -11.75 -6.78 11.16
N ARG A 838 -11.09 -5.80 10.52
CA ARG A 838 -11.70 -4.93 9.50
C ARG A 838 -11.89 -5.62 8.16
N LEU A 839 -10.96 -6.45 7.73
CA LEU A 839 -11.12 -7.24 6.50
C LEU A 839 -12.31 -8.20 6.61
N GLU A 840 -12.50 -8.80 7.79
CA GLU A 840 -13.69 -9.60 8.10
C GLU A 840 -14.98 -8.76 8.03
N TYR A 841 -14.97 -7.55 8.58
CA TYR A 841 -16.11 -6.62 8.49
C TYR A 841 -16.42 -6.18 7.06
N ILE A 842 -15.40 -5.79 6.28
CA ILE A 842 -15.55 -5.32 4.90
C ILE A 842 -16.10 -6.43 4.00
N ALA A 843 -15.70 -7.68 4.23
CA ALA A 843 -16.22 -8.83 3.51
C ALA A 843 -17.73 -9.05 3.70
N GLY A 844 -18.34 -8.49 4.76
CA GLY A 844 -19.76 -8.59 5.07
C GLY A 844 -20.64 -7.41 4.65
N LEU A 845 -20.08 -6.34 4.06
CA LEU A 845 -20.83 -5.14 3.64
C LEU A 845 -21.52 -5.32 2.28
N SER A 846 -22.79 -4.91 2.17
CA SER A 846 -23.48 -4.75 0.87
C SER A 846 -22.97 -3.52 0.10
N GLU A 847 -23.24 -3.42 -1.21
CA GLU A 847 -22.74 -2.30 -2.05
C GLU A 847 -23.23 -0.93 -1.56
N ASP A 848 -24.49 -0.82 -1.10
CA ASP A 848 -25.07 0.44 -0.62
C ASP A 848 -24.45 0.94 0.71
N GLU A 849 -23.84 0.04 1.50
CA GLU A 849 -23.18 0.37 2.77
C GLU A 849 -21.73 0.84 2.56
N ARG A 850 -21.24 0.84 1.31
CA ARG A 850 -19.88 1.28 0.97
C ARG A 850 -19.78 2.78 0.66
N ASP A 851 -20.90 3.47 0.49
CA ASP A 851 -20.93 4.86 0.03
C ASP A 851 -21.21 5.89 1.14
N GLY A 852 -20.69 7.11 0.97
CA GLY A 852 -20.89 8.26 1.87
C GLY A 852 -21.94 9.25 1.34
N TRP A 853 -22.52 10.07 2.23
CA TRP A 853 -23.53 11.08 1.86
C TRP A 853 -23.23 12.43 2.53
N VAL A 854 -23.54 13.55 1.88
CA VAL A 854 -23.44 14.90 2.47
C VAL A 854 -24.82 15.56 2.40
N GLU A 855 -25.23 16.21 3.49
CA GLU A 855 -26.45 17.03 3.54
C GLU A 855 -26.10 18.48 3.19
N GLN A 856 -26.71 18.97 2.11
CA GLN A 856 -26.62 20.36 1.63
C GLN A 856 -28.02 20.99 1.67
N VAL A 857 -28.09 22.31 1.76
CA VAL A 857 -29.35 23.06 1.67
C VAL A 857 -29.40 23.68 0.27
N ASP A 858 -30.43 23.35 -0.51
CA ASP A 858 -30.59 23.88 -1.86
C ASP A 858 -30.98 25.37 -1.88
N GLU A 859 -31.06 25.97 -3.07
CA GLU A 859 -31.45 27.37 -3.24
C GLU A 859 -32.89 27.69 -2.75
N GLY A 860 -33.72 26.66 -2.54
CA GLY A 860 -35.07 26.75 -1.98
C GLY A 860 -35.15 26.58 -0.44
N GLY A 861 -34.04 26.25 0.22
CA GLY A 861 -33.98 26.04 1.67
C GLY A 861 -34.25 24.59 2.11
N GLU A 862 -34.37 23.63 1.19
CA GLU A 862 -34.57 22.21 1.51
C GLU A 862 -33.25 21.45 1.66
N THR A 863 -33.21 20.49 2.58
CA THR A 863 -32.01 19.68 2.83
C THR A 863 -31.94 18.50 1.86
N ILE A 864 -31.05 18.57 0.87
CA ILE A 864 -30.77 17.51 -0.10
C ILE A 864 -29.58 16.65 0.32
N ARG A 865 -29.61 15.35 -0.02
CA ARG A 865 -28.51 14.38 0.24
C ARG A 865 -27.75 14.06 -1.03
N VAL A 866 -26.48 14.44 -1.09
CA VAL A 866 -25.59 14.19 -2.24
C VAL A 866 -24.66 13.02 -1.91
N LYS A 867 -24.57 12.04 -2.82
CA LYS A 867 -23.65 10.91 -2.72
C LYS A 867 -22.21 11.39 -2.91
N VAL A 868 -21.32 11.07 -1.97
CA VAL A 868 -19.89 11.43 -2.03
C VAL A 868 -18.99 10.26 -1.63
N ASP A 869 -17.73 10.30 -2.03
CA ASP A 869 -16.72 9.38 -1.51
C ASP A 869 -16.60 9.54 0.03
N LEU A 870 -16.48 8.41 0.75
CA LEU A 870 -16.22 8.36 2.20
C LEU A 870 -15.06 9.28 2.64
N ALA A 871 -14.08 9.49 1.76
CA ALA A 871 -12.98 10.43 1.95
C ALA A 871 -13.43 11.87 2.27
N VAL A 872 -14.51 12.31 1.65
CA VAL A 872 -15.04 13.69 1.74
C VAL A 872 -15.72 13.95 3.08
N LEU A 873 -16.16 12.88 3.76
CA LEU A 873 -16.87 12.97 5.05
C LEU A 873 -15.98 13.27 6.26
N ASP A 874 -14.65 13.27 6.09
CA ASP A 874 -13.68 13.52 7.15
C ASP A 874 -13.87 12.62 8.39
N LEU A 875 -14.15 11.33 8.18
CA LEU A 875 -14.33 10.35 9.25
C LEU A 875 -12.97 9.91 9.83
N THR A 876 -12.94 9.62 11.13
CA THR A 876 -11.74 9.05 11.76
C THR A 876 -11.47 7.63 11.32
N ASP A 877 -10.26 7.11 11.53
CA ASP A 877 -9.95 5.72 11.22
C ASP A 877 -10.74 4.73 12.07
N LEU A 878 -11.17 5.08 13.30
CA LEU A 878 -12.04 4.19 14.10
C LEU A 878 -13.50 4.30 13.69
N GLN A 879 -13.93 5.45 13.20
CA GLN A 879 -15.27 5.62 12.63
C GLN A 879 -15.38 4.92 11.27
N ASN A 880 -14.42 5.11 10.37
CA ASN A 880 -14.39 4.44 9.07
C ASN A 880 -13.82 3.02 9.21
N LYS A 881 -14.70 2.04 9.42
CA LYS A 881 -14.31 0.62 9.50
C LYS A 881 -13.75 0.04 8.20
N GLN A 882 -13.95 0.72 7.06
CA GLN A 882 -13.35 0.35 5.78
C GLN A 882 -11.89 0.82 5.65
N PHE A 883 -11.41 1.67 6.57
CA PHE A 883 -10.03 2.14 6.56
C PHE A 883 -9.06 1.02 6.93
N LEU A 884 -8.15 0.66 6.04
CA LEU A 884 -7.07 -0.29 6.31
C LEU A 884 -5.76 0.43 6.67
N TYR A 885 -5.19 0.01 7.81
CA TYR A 885 -3.94 0.53 8.32
C TYR A 885 -2.76 0.04 7.48
N PRO A 886 -1.79 0.91 7.12
CA PRO A 886 -0.50 0.45 6.59
C PRO A 886 0.31 -0.25 7.69
N ILE A 887 1.06 -1.31 7.33
CA ILE A 887 1.78 -2.20 8.25
C ILE A 887 3.30 -2.09 8.11
#